data_AF-A0A0X3VFJ0-F1
#
_entry.id   AF-A0A0X3VFJ0-F1
#
_cell.length_a   1.000
_cell.length_b   1.000
_cell.length_c   1.000
_cell.angle_alpha   90.00
_cell.angle_beta   90.00
_cell.angle_gamma   90.00
#
_symmetry.space_group_name_H-M   'P 1'
#
loop_
_entity.id
_entity.type
_entity.pdbx_description
1 polymer ?
#
loop_
_entity_poly.entity_id
_entity_poly.type
_entity_poly.pdbx_seq_one_letter_code
_entity_poly.pdbx_strand_id
1 'polypeptide(L)'
;MSEDSSSESARSGAGTADRRDDPPRGKDKEDAKRGGAVDEDTAEPNKDDRTPGTESPRADAEEYDGPVSEKDALLSLTEGIGRGDAERSEALRAGAIADEIARRLSADASGTHIGTLALFNADVSFGGGFHAGGARSGGPRPGGVSVLAIDAADTADHTELFVAPEDYGEALDALCERRVLVLTGVPGSGREAAAVNLLGEALAMAGGGAGCHRLLTPATVLDGGWEPPVKHSGYLAALDDGSPVVEKFTSAFLSGHSHGTAQWAAVVATLRATGCFLVLTGGHDLEVLATGPGGDQVARHALAPVDPLAVVERRVLGHSAGADATADLHSLLERTGATTALREQPSAGNAAWLASKIRADADVAAAVAQLRDPSEQVRAWFNQYGTPDAVAFALAAAVLEDCGYLTVADAAVKLRAALTEPESAPPDVRFGDRLGHEQQWIRLDLPAKGSFGAPRVRFRNALLGQVILAYAWNLLDGRRDAVLDWLRRLLSHRDLDVRARAAVAAGVLALADPHYAVHRFLTTWAGSTSWPLRQGAATALSVAGSRPETAEAVWDVLHQWARGDASAYQRRLAGTAAHAVGGLLGRTAPGRAVAVLRSALDREDDWGTLPSVAWGGVHLIHQGQTSAVLDAYLEWSEPQDLSPMVVKSLSAFVFAVSQPYEEPVLDAADGRHVRVPGVPVLLGELPRHRARLAELWARALARRPVQDAALDALHRWIDDYAGKSPGSLDAIEALLVSVAGRPGRHRERLTWWLEKWARDREKPSAGAARLLRALVRSR
;
A
#
# COMPACT_ATOMS: atom_id res chain seq x y z
N MET A 1 10.00 55.40 33.74
CA MET A 1 10.80 54.41 32.99
C MET A 1 10.30 54.47 31.56
N SER A 2 10.45 55.61 30.87
CA SER A 2 11.70 56.33 30.55
C SER A 2 12.48 55.52 29.52
N GLU A 3 12.47 55.95 28.25
CA GLU A 3 13.41 56.94 27.65
C GLU A 3 14.79 56.31 27.43
N ASP A 4 15.56 56.57 26.36
CA ASP A 4 15.38 57.16 25.02
C ASP A 4 16.76 56.93 24.29
N SER A 5 17.08 57.63 23.19
CA SER A 5 18.38 57.64 22.46
C SER A 5 18.61 56.42 21.54
N SER A 6 19.34 56.48 20.41
CA SER A 6 19.93 57.57 19.59
C SER A 6 20.22 56.97 18.19
N SER A 7 20.06 57.57 17.01
CA SER A 7 20.34 58.92 16.46
C SER A 7 21.76 59.11 15.86
N GLU A 8 21.92 58.96 14.53
CA GLU A 8 22.83 59.67 13.60
C GLU A 8 22.53 59.20 12.15
N SER A 9 22.33 60.01 11.10
CA SER A 9 23.15 61.07 10.45
C SER A 9 24.24 60.49 9.51
N ALA A 10 24.15 60.39 8.17
CA ALA A 10 23.69 61.26 7.05
C ALA A 10 24.82 62.07 6.35
N ARG A 11 25.06 61.80 5.05
CA ARG A 11 25.85 62.56 4.03
C ARG A 11 25.78 61.82 2.66
N SER A 12 26.08 62.39 1.48
CA SER A 12 25.82 63.73 0.88
C SER A 12 26.30 63.74 -0.60
N GLY A 13 25.65 64.52 -1.48
CA GLY A 13 26.06 64.80 -2.87
C GLY A 13 25.33 63.95 -3.94
N ALA A 14 24.67 64.42 -5.01
CA ALA A 14 24.73 65.60 -5.90
C ALA A 14 25.26 65.22 -7.31
N GLY A 15 24.65 65.64 -8.43
CA GLY A 15 23.43 66.45 -8.60
C GLY A 15 23.17 66.83 -10.08
N THR A 16 22.30 67.84 -10.31
CA THR A 16 22.01 68.57 -11.58
C THR A 16 21.46 67.76 -12.78
N ALA A 17 20.24 68.00 -13.32
CA ALA A 17 19.62 69.18 -14.00
C ALA A 17 19.76 69.07 -15.56
N ASP A 18 18.91 69.64 -16.44
CA ASP A 18 17.76 70.57 -16.32
C ASP A 18 16.82 70.47 -17.56
N ARG A 19 15.48 70.59 -17.40
CA ARG A 19 14.44 71.13 -18.36
C ARG A 19 14.37 70.60 -19.84
N ARG A 20 13.35 70.86 -20.70
CA ARG A 20 12.14 71.71 -20.66
C ARG A 20 11.00 71.26 -21.61
N ASP A 21 9.77 71.30 -21.10
CA ASP A 21 8.48 71.81 -21.62
C ASP A 21 8.10 71.82 -23.14
N ASP A 22 7.00 71.10 -23.45
CA ASP A 22 5.75 71.52 -24.17
C ASP A 22 5.54 71.58 -25.73
N PRO A 23 4.25 71.58 -26.21
CA PRO A 23 3.79 71.21 -27.58
C PRO A 23 3.29 72.44 -28.44
N PRO A 24 2.27 72.45 -29.37
CA PRO A 24 1.45 71.40 -30.05
C PRO A 24 1.05 71.64 -31.57
N ARG A 25 0.20 70.74 -32.12
CA ARG A 25 -0.86 70.92 -33.19
C ARG A 25 -0.52 71.14 -34.70
N GLY A 26 -1.27 70.44 -35.57
CA GLY A 26 -1.51 70.74 -37.02
C GLY A 26 -1.48 69.47 -37.91
N LYS A 27 -2.56 68.99 -38.57
CA LYS A 27 -3.25 69.46 -39.81
C LYS A 27 -2.45 69.16 -41.12
N ASP A 28 -2.99 68.67 -42.24
CA ASP A 28 -4.37 68.41 -42.76
C ASP A 28 -4.39 67.33 -43.89
N LYS A 29 -5.58 67.03 -44.48
CA LYS A 29 -5.92 66.33 -45.77
C LYS A 29 -6.16 64.79 -45.74
N GLU A 30 -7.29 64.19 -46.18
CA GLU A 30 -8.17 64.22 -47.41
C GLU A 30 -7.78 63.16 -48.46
N ASP A 31 -8.62 62.57 -49.35
CA ASP A 31 -10.09 62.26 -49.52
C ASP A 31 -10.18 61.20 -50.67
N ALA A 32 -11.25 60.44 -50.93
CA ALA A 32 -11.99 59.42 -50.17
C ALA A 32 -12.83 58.58 -51.18
N LYS A 33 -13.83 57.79 -50.71
CA LYS A 33 -14.79 56.96 -51.51
C LYS A 33 -14.17 55.66 -52.07
N ARG A 34 -14.90 54.58 -52.39
CA ARG A 34 -16.36 54.23 -52.45
C ARG A 34 -16.45 52.72 -52.09
N GLY A 35 -17.55 52.12 -51.63
CA GLY A 35 -18.93 52.59 -51.47
C GLY A 35 -19.89 51.90 -52.46
N GLY A 36 -20.50 50.77 -52.06
CA GLY A 36 -21.53 50.07 -52.83
C GLY A 36 -21.73 48.61 -52.38
N ALA A 37 -22.98 48.22 -52.14
CA ALA A 37 -23.43 46.85 -51.93
C ALA A 37 -24.68 46.61 -52.81
N VAL A 38 -25.01 45.36 -53.11
CA VAL A 38 -26.35 44.83 -53.40
C VAL A 38 -26.27 43.30 -53.48
N ASP A 39 -27.42 42.66 -53.28
CA ASP A 39 -27.67 41.21 -53.22
C ASP A 39 -27.42 40.47 -54.53
N GLU A 40 -27.24 39.14 -54.47
CA GLU A 40 -28.09 38.22 -55.23
C GLU A 40 -28.12 36.81 -54.59
N ASP A 41 -29.11 36.01 -55.01
CA ASP A 41 -29.60 34.78 -54.35
C ASP A 41 -29.12 33.50 -55.07
N THR A 42 -29.62 32.34 -54.65
CA THR A 42 -29.73 31.04 -55.35
C THR A 42 -28.64 29.96 -55.15
N ALA A 43 -29.15 28.73 -55.05
CA ALA A 43 -28.52 27.44 -55.43
C ALA A 43 -27.59 26.70 -54.45
N GLU A 44 -28.21 25.90 -53.56
CA GLU A 44 -27.86 24.46 -53.46
C GLU A 44 -27.99 23.79 -54.86
N PRO A 45 -27.24 22.71 -55.22
CA PRO A 45 -26.94 21.59 -54.31
C PRO A 45 -25.55 20.90 -54.47
N ASN A 46 -25.12 20.10 -53.47
CA ASN A 46 -25.22 18.62 -53.58
C ASN A 46 -24.88 17.88 -52.26
N LYS A 47 -25.22 16.59 -52.22
CA LYS A 47 -24.84 15.63 -51.18
C LYS A 47 -23.49 14.97 -51.48
N ASP A 48 -22.92 14.36 -50.44
CA ASP A 48 -21.83 13.37 -50.42
C ASP A 48 -20.50 13.85 -51.07
N ASP A 49 -19.35 13.79 -50.42
CA ASP A 49 -18.82 12.72 -49.57
C ASP A 49 -17.87 13.29 -48.49
N ARG A 50 -17.97 12.79 -47.25
CA ARG A 50 -16.94 12.99 -46.21
C ARG A 50 -16.80 11.72 -45.37
N THR A 51 -15.68 11.04 -45.57
CA THR A 51 -15.16 9.99 -44.69
C THR A 51 -15.11 10.43 -43.23
N PRO A 52 -15.31 9.50 -42.27
CA PRO A 52 -15.21 9.81 -40.85
C PRO A 52 -13.77 10.18 -40.50
N GLY A 53 -13.55 11.49 -40.27
CA GLY A 53 -12.25 12.01 -39.86
C GLY A 53 -11.82 11.42 -38.52
N THR A 54 -10.58 10.95 -38.45
CA THR A 54 -9.98 10.26 -37.30
C THR A 54 -10.21 11.04 -36.00
N GLU A 55 -10.94 10.46 -35.04
CA GLU A 55 -11.02 11.03 -33.69
C GLU A 55 -9.66 10.89 -33.00
N SER A 56 -8.87 11.96 -33.01
CA SER A 56 -7.75 12.11 -32.09
C SER A 56 -8.28 12.00 -30.65
N PRO A 57 -7.61 11.25 -29.76
CA PRO A 57 -8.05 11.12 -28.38
C PRO A 57 -8.08 12.51 -27.74
N ARG A 58 -9.25 12.93 -27.27
CA ARG A 58 -9.41 14.20 -26.53
C ARG A 58 -8.57 14.11 -25.26
N ALA A 59 -7.57 14.99 -25.16
CA ALA A 59 -6.90 15.27 -23.90
C ALA A 59 -7.93 15.77 -22.86
N ASP A 60 -7.60 15.60 -21.58
CA ASP A 60 -8.53 15.80 -20.47
C ASP A 60 -9.25 17.16 -20.54
N ALA A 61 -10.58 17.13 -20.61
CA ALA A 61 -11.39 18.33 -20.55
C ALA A 61 -11.26 18.95 -19.16
N GLU A 62 -10.76 20.19 -19.10
CA GLU A 62 -10.56 20.92 -17.85
C GLU A 62 -11.87 21.02 -17.06
N GLU A 63 -11.83 20.60 -15.80
CA GLU A 63 -12.99 20.59 -14.91
C GLU A 63 -13.39 22.05 -14.62
N TYR A 64 -14.59 22.46 -15.07
CA TYR A 64 -15.01 23.87 -15.01
C TYR A 64 -15.14 24.34 -13.56
N ASP A 65 -14.20 25.20 -13.16
CA ASP A 65 -13.86 25.44 -11.75
C ASP A 65 -14.68 26.55 -11.07
N GLY A 66 -15.69 27.09 -11.77
CA GLY A 66 -16.58 28.15 -11.29
C GLY A 66 -17.52 27.70 -10.16
N PRO A 67 -18.30 28.63 -9.57
CA PRO A 67 -19.47 28.26 -8.77
C PRO A 67 -20.48 27.53 -9.67
N VAL A 68 -20.96 26.37 -9.23
CA VAL A 68 -21.86 25.53 -10.05
C VAL A 68 -23.31 25.93 -9.77
N SER A 69 -24.12 26.10 -10.82
CA SER A 69 -25.54 26.45 -10.67
C SER A 69 -26.36 25.27 -10.16
N GLU A 70 -27.53 25.56 -9.56
CA GLU A 70 -28.51 24.52 -9.17
C GLU A 70 -28.78 23.55 -10.31
N LYS A 71 -29.06 24.07 -11.51
CA LYS A 71 -29.40 23.24 -12.67
C LYS A 71 -28.24 22.31 -13.07
N ASP A 72 -27.03 22.82 -13.12
CA ASP A 72 -25.87 22.05 -13.61
C ASP A 72 -25.41 21.01 -12.57
N ALA A 73 -25.54 21.31 -11.28
CA ALA A 73 -25.30 20.34 -10.20
C ALA A 73 -26.37 19.23 -10.15
N LEU A 74 -27.64 19.57 -10.36
CA LEU A 74 -28.71 18.57 -10.46
C LEU A 74 -28.56 17.70 -11.71
N LEU A 75 -28.17 18.27 -12.85
CA LEU A 75 -27.83 17.51 -14.06
C LEU A 75 -26.61 16.60 -13.83
N SER A 76 -25.57 17.07 -13.13
CA SER A 76 -24.40 16.25 -12.77
C SER A 76 -24.79 14.99 -11.97
N LEU A 77 -25.75 15.09 -11.05
CA LEU A 77 -26.28 13.94 -10.30
C LEU A 77 -27.05 12.92 -11.17
N THR A 78 -27.63 13.34 -12.31
CA THR A 78 -28.44 12.47 -13.19
C THR A 78 -27.70 11.96 -14.43
N GLU A 79 -26.84 12.77 -15.03
CA GLU A 79 -26.08 12.47 -16.25
C GLU A 79 -24.71 11.84 -15.95
N GLY A 80 -24.16 12.09 -14.74
CA GLY A 80 -22.81 11.70 -14.35
C GLY A 80 -22.52 10.19 -14.27
N ILE A 81 -23.49 9.32 -14.57
CA ILE A 81 -23.42 7.86 -14.44
C ILE A 81 -22.13 7.29 -15.09
N GLY A 82 -21.86 7.60 -16.35
CA GLY A 82 -20.74 7.01 -17.09
C GLY A 82 -19.34 7.35 -16.55
N ARG A 83 -19.17 8.51 -15.91
CA ARG A 83 -17.91 8.93 -15.27
C ARG A 83 -17.87 8.50 -13.80
N GLY A 84 -18.99 8.73 -13.11
CA GLY A 84 -19.23 8.38 -11.72
C GLY A 84 -19.09 6.88 -11.42
N ASP A 85 -19.36 5.98 -12.37
CA ASP A 85 -19.24 4.53 -12.15
C ASP A 85 -17.78 4.06 -12.08
N ALA A 86 -16.88 4.65 -12.87
CA ALA A 86 -15.43 4.40 -12.75
C ALA A 86 -14.87 5.04 -11.46
N GLU A 87 -15.31 6.25 -11.15
CA GLU A 87 -14.95 7.01 -9.94
C GLU A 87 -15.40 6.27 -8.65
N ARG A 88 -16.62 5.71 -8.65
CA ARG A 88 -17.20 4.84 -7.61
C ARG A 88 -16.44 3.51 -7.49
N SER A 89 -16.18 2.84 -8.62
CA SER A 89 -15.45 1.56 -8.66
C SER A 89 -14.07 1.67 -8.01
N GLU A 90 -13.41 2.81 -8.16
CA GLU A 90 -12.14 3.11 -7.50
C GLU A 90 -12.29 3.41 -6.03
N ALA A 91 -13.24 4.28 -5.63
CA ALA A 91 -13.48 4.60 -4.23
C ALA A 91 -13.84 3.35 -3.39
N LEU A 92 -14.63 2.43 -3.95
CA LEU A 92 -14.96 1.15 -3.30
C LEU A 92 -13.74 0.21 -3.18
N ARG A 93 -12.87 0.14 -4.20
CA ARG A 93 -11.62 -0.64 -4.15
C ARG A 93 -10.62 -0.05 -3.15
N ALA A 94 -10.42 1.26 -3.18
CA ALA A 94 -9.56 1.98 -2.25
C ALA A 94 -10.06 1.83 -0.81
N GLY A 95 -11.37 1.91 -0.58
CA GLY A 95 -12.00 1.63 0.71
C GLY A 95 -11.73 0.20 1.20
N ALA A 96 -11.92 -0.82 0.36
CA ALA A 96 -11.67 -2.22 0.73
C ALA A 96 -10.18 -2.49 1.06
N ILE A 97 -9.25 -1.89 0.33
CA ILE A 97 -7.80 -2.02 0.59
C ILE A 97 -7.39 -1.23 1.84
N ALA A 98 -8.00 -0.06 2.09
CA ALA A 98 -7.82 0.70 3.32
C ALA A 98 -8.35 -0.05 4.54
N ASP A 99 -9.51 -0.71 4.41
CA ASP A 99 -10.10 -1.54 5.46
C ASP A 99 -9.21 -2.74 5.79
N GLU A 100 -8.72 -3.46 4.77
CA GLU A 100 -7.75 -4.56 4.92
C GLU A 100 -6.49 -4.11 5.69
N ILE A 101 -5.88 -3.00 5.28
CA ILE A 101 -4.65 -2.49 5.90
C ILE A 101 -4.92 -1.93 7.31
N ALA A 102 -6.05 -1.27 7.56
CA ALA A 102 -6.46 -0.86 8.91
C ALA A 102 -6.73 -2.06 9.82
N ARG A 103 -7.31 -3.16 9.29
CA ARG A 103 -7.54 -4.40 10.04
C ARG A 103 -6.21 -5.04 10.46
N ARG A 104 -5.22 -5.12 9.54
CA ARG A 104 -3.86 -5.59 9.81
C ARG A 104 -3.18 -4.75 10.90
N LEU A 105 -3.10 -3.43 10.69
CA LEU A 105 -2.46 -2.49 11.62
C LEU A 105 -3.12 -2.48 13.01
N SER A 106 -4.41 -2.77 13.10
CA SER A 106 -5.14 -2.85 14.38
C SER A 106 -4.98 -4.18 15.11
N ALA A 107 -4.80 -5.30 14.38
CA ALA A 107 -4.61 -6.61 14.98
C ALA A 107 -3.26 -6.74 15.69
N ASP A 108 -2.20 -6.27 15.02
CA ASP A 108 -0.82 -6.37 15.52
C ASP A 108 -0.44 -5.22 16.49
N ALA A 109 -1.30 -4.20 16.64
CA ALA A 109 -1.15 -3.11 17.61
C ALA A 109 -1.12 -3.56 19.09
N SER A 110 -1.38 -4.85 19.36
CA SER A 110 -1.14 -5.47 20.66
C SER A 110 0.36 -5.68 21.00
N GLY A 111 1.27 -5.42 20.06
CA GLY A 111 2.72 -5.41 20.31
C GLY A 111 3.58 -4.54 19.37
N THR A 112 3.20 -4.32 18.12
CA THR A 112 4.08 -3.64 17.13
C THR A 112 3.98 -2.11 17.17
N HIS A 113 4.97 -1.43 17.73
CA HIS A 113 5.06 0.04 17.79
C HIS A 113 5.53 0.68 16.46
N ILE A 114 4.82 0.41 15.35
CA ILE A 114 5.10 0.96 14.00
C ILE A 114 5.15 2.52 13.98
N GLY A 115 4.55 3.18 14.97
CA GLY A 115 4.52 4.64 15.11
C GLY A 115 5.65 5.27 15.95
N THR A 116 6.72 4.53 16.30
CA THR A 116 7.84 5.13 17.05
C THR A 116 9.19 4.59 16.58
N LEU A 117 9.66 5.15 15.47
CA LEU A 117 11.09 5.27 15.17
C LEU A 117 11.72 6.18 16.25
N ALA A 118 11.99 5.59 17.42
CA ALA A 118 12.73 6.27 18.47
C ALA A 118 14.16 6.50 17.93
N LEU A 119 14.48 7.77 17.65
CA LEU A 119 15.82 8.25 17.29
C LEU A 119 16.76 8.22 18.52
N PHE A 120 16.84 7.06 19.17
CA PHE A 120 17.97 6.71 20.02
C PHE A 120 19.20 6.62 19.12
N ASN A 121 20.23 7.42 19.45
CA ASN A 121 21.52 7.37 18.78
C ASN A 121 22.19 6.03 19.05
N ALA A 122 21.92 5.06 18.17
CA ALA A 122 22.44 3.69 18.18
C ALA A 122 22.42 2.99 19.54
N ASP A 123 21.47 2.06 19.74
CA ASP A 123 21.68 1.01 20.73
C ASP A 123 22.91 0.19 20.31
N VAL A 124 24.06 0.51 20.92
CA VAL A 124 25.32 -0.20 20.71
C VAL A 124 25.23 -1.51 21.49
N SER A 125 24.51 -2.47 20.90
CA SER A 125 24.51 -3.85 21.36
C SER A 125 25.93 -4.41 21.18
N PHE A 126 26.69 -4.45 22.27
CA PHE A 126 27.99 -5.10 22.32
C PHE A 126 27.79 -6.63 22.25
N GLY A 127 27.43 -7.14 21.08
CA GLY A 127 27.38 -8.56 20.72
C GLY A 127 28.76 -9.22 20.62
N GLY A 128 29.80 -8.59 21.19
CA GLY A 128 31.11 -9.20 21.38
C GLY A 128 31.12 -9.97 22.69
N GLY A 129 31.19 -11.30 22.61
CA GLY A 129 31.34 -12.16 23.78
C GLY A 129 32.58 -11.76 24.59
N PHE A 130 32.37 -11.24 25.81
CA PHE A 130 33.43 -10.77 26.69
C PHE A 130 34.15 -11.96 27.34
N HIS A 131 34.96 -12.68 26.56
CA HIS A 131 35.84 -13.74 27.05
C HIS A 131 36.95 -13.13 27.92
N ALA A 132 36.67 -12.91 29.20
CA ALA A 132 37.61 -12.45 30.22
C ALA A 132 38.64 -13.55 30.62
N GLY A 133 39.21 -14.23 29.63
CA GLY A 133 40.20 -15.29 29.78
C GLY A 133 41.62 -14.74 29.89
N GLY A 134 42.02 -14.31 31.09
CA GLY A 134 43.32 -13.68 31.36
C GLY A 134 44.54 -14.61 31.27
N ALA A 135 44.83 -15.17 30.10
CA ALA A 135 46.05 -15.93 29.83
C ALA A 135 47.17 -15.03 29.28
N ARG A 136 48.32 -14.96 29.99
CA ARG A 136 49.49 -14.17 29.57
C ARG A 136 50.16 -14.80 28.33
N SER A 137 50.17 -14.08 27.22
CA SER A 137 51.05 -14.35 26.07
C SER A 137 51.66 -13.05 25.51
N GLY A 138 52.72 -13.19 24.72
CA GLY A 138 53.52 -12.07 24.20
C GLY A 138 52.85 -11.28 23.06
N GLY A 139 53.41 -10.11 22.76
CA GLY A 139 52.90 -9.22 21.71
C GLY A 139 52.93 -9.83 20.29
N PRO A 140 52.08 -9.33 19.38
CA PRO A 140 51.86 -9.94 18.08
C PRO A 140 53.09 -9.87 17.17
N ARG A 141 53.40 -10.98 16.49
CA ARG A 141 54.28 -10.99 15.31
C ARG A 141 53.44 -10.66 14.06
N PRO A 142 53.87 -9.73 13.19
CA PRO A 142 53.22 -9.54 11.90
C PRO A 142 53.42 -10.78 11.01
N GLY A 143 52.36 -11.24 10.35
CA GLY A 143 52.40 -12.36 9.38
C GLY A 143 51.84 -13.71 9.85
N GLY A 144 51.26 -13.80 11.05
CA GLY A 144 50.51 -15.01 11.47
C GLY A 144 49.08 -15.01 10.93
N VAL A 145 48.64 -16.11 10.31
CA VAL A 145 47.22 -16.34 9.97
C VAL A 145 46.42 -16.41 11.28
N SER A 146 45.41 -15.55 11.42
CA SER A 146 44.61 -15.50 12.64
C SER A 146 43.50 -16.56 12.60
N VAL A 147 43.74 -17.66 13.33
CA VAL A 147 42.87 -18.83 13.39
C VAL A 147 42.35 -18.98 14.81
N LEU A 148 41.03 -19.09 14.96
CA LEU A 148 40.37 -19.35 16.23
C LEU A 148 39.91 -20.81 16.27
N ALA A 149 40.19 -21.55 17.33
CA ALA A 149 39.55 -22.85 17.55
C ALA A 149 38.07 -22.62 17.90
N ILE A 150 37.17 -23.40 17.30
CA ILE A 150 35.77 -23.45 17.70
C ILE A 150 35.73 -24.27 19.00
N ASP A 151 35.12 -23.74 20.07
CA ASP A 151 35.16 -24.43 21.36
C ASP A 151 34.32 -25.72 21.35
N ALA A 152 34.58 -26.62 22.29
CA ALA A 152 33.74 -27.79 22.49
C ALA A 152 32.29 -27.41 22.84
N ALA A 153 32.09 -26.27 23.52
CA ALA A 153 30.76 -25.71 23.79
C ALA A 153 30.08 -25.22 22.50
N ASP A 154 30.74 -24.35 21.72
CA ASP A 154 30.24 -23.87 20.42
C ASP A 154 29.90 -25.03 19.47
N THR A 155 30.76 -26.06 19.47
CA THR A 155 30.58 -27.28 18.66
C THR A 155 29.34 -28.06 19.13
N ALA A 156 29.09 -28.17 20.44
CA ALA A 156 27.89 -28.82 20.97
C ALA A 156 26.60 -28.05 20.59
N ASP A 157 26.58 -26.72 20.72
CA ASP A 157 25.45 -25.86 20.35
C ASP A 157 25.07 -25.94 18.85
N HIS A 158 26.04 -26.27 17.99
CA HIS A 158 25.84 -26.54 16.57
C HIS A 158 25.48 -27.99 16.25
N THR A 159 25.86 -28.99 17.05
CA THR A 159 25.76 -30.42 16.72
C THR A 159 24.66 -31.17 17.48
N GLU A 160 24.50 -30.96 18.79
CA GLU A 160 23.59 -31.77 19.63
C GLU A 160 22.12 -31.63 19.21
N LEU A 161 21.72 -30.46 18.73
CA LEU A 161 20.34 -30.17 18.31
C LEU A 161 20.29 -29.74 16.84
N PHE A 162 21.15 -30.35 16.03
CA PHE A 162 21.16 -30.19 14.58
C PHE A 162 19.96 -30.90 13.92
N VAL A 163 19.48 -30.31 12.82
CA VAL A 163 18.51 -30.92 11.91
C VAL A 163 19.14 -30.87 10.53
N ALA A 164 19.51 -32.03 10.00
CA ALA A 164 20.09 -32.12 8.67
C ALA A 164 19.05 -31.77 7.59
N PRO A 165 19.36 -30.89 6.62
CA PRO A 165 18.55 -30.74 5.43
C PRO A 165 18.59 -32.00 4.55
N GLU A 166 17.64 -32.12 3.62
CA GLU A 166 17.45 -33.33 2.79
C GLU A 166 18.69 -33.69 1.94
N ASP A 167 19.49 -32.69 1.60
CA ASP A 167 20.66 -32.76 0.72
C ASP A 167 22.01 -32.92 1.46
N TYR A 168 21.98 -32.97 2.79
CA TYR A 168 23.17 -32.97 3.65
C TYR A 168 24.18 -34.08 3.33
N GLY A 169 23.71 -35.26 2.92
CA GLY A 169 24.57 -36.38 2.54
C GLY A 169 25.39 -36.10 1.27
N GLU A 170 24.80 -35.43 0.27
CA GLU A 170 25.49 -35.07 -0.98
C GLU A 170 26.57 -34.01 -0.70
N ALA A 171 26.30 -33.06 0.21
CA ALA A 171 27.29 -32.10 0.69
C ALA A 171 28.46 -32.77 1.43
N LEU A 172 28.20 -33.81 2.23
CA LEU A 172 29.23 -34.55 2.97
C LEU A 172 30.13 -35.38 2.04
N ASP A 173 29.54 -36.13 1.10
CA ASP A 173 30.29 -36.90 0.11
C ASP A 173 31.15 -35.98 -0.77
N ALA A 174 30.60 -34.84 -1.21
CA ALA A 174 31.33 -33.87 -2.02
C ALA A 174 32.50 -33.21 -1.24
N LEU A 175 32.32 -32.91 0.06
CA LEU A 175 33.40 -32.45 0.93
C LEU A 175 34.48 -33.53 1.13
N CYS A 176 34.09 -34.79 1.30
CA CYS A 176 34.99 -35.93 1.42
C CYS A 176 35.85 -36.14 0.16
N GLU A 177 35.27 -35.99 -1.03
CA GLU A 177 35.95 -36.10 -2.32
C GLU A 177 36.86 -34.88 -2.60
N ARG A 178 36.32 -33.66 -2.54
CA ARG A 178 37.00 -32.44 -3.01
C ARG A 178 37.84 -31.73 -1.94
N ARG A 179 37.59 -31.96 -0.65
CA ARG A 179 38.22 -31.29 0.52
C ARG A 179 37.99 -29.79 0.66
N VAL A 180 37.44 -29.14 -0.36
CA VAL A 180 36.90 -27.77 -0.30
C VAL A 180 35.44 -27.79 -0.74
N LEU A 181 34.56 -27.24 0.11
CA LEU A 181 33.13 -27.06 -0.15
C LEU A 181 32.76 -25.58 -0.04
N VAL A 182 32.07 -25.06 -1.05
CA VAL A 182 31.31 -23.80 -0.98
C VAL A 182 29.87 -24.14 -0.64
N LEU A 183 29.41 -23.69 0.54
CA LEU A 183 28.08 -23.92 1.06
C LEU A 183 27.31 -22.58 1.09
N THR A 184 26.48 -22.36 0.09
CA THR A 184 25.70 -21.13 -0.07
C THR A 184 24.33 -21.27 0.56
N GLY A 185 23.76 -20.15 0.99
CA GLY A 185 22.41 -20.09 1.55
C GLY A 185 22.13 -18.73 2.16
N VAL A 186 20.88 -18.48 2.55
CA VAL A 186 20.48 -17.18 3.10
C VAL A 186 21.03 -16.97 4.54
N PRO A 187 21.21 -15.71 5.01
CA PRO A 187 21.53 -15.45 6.41
C PRO A 187 20.50 -16.10 7.35
N GLY A 188 20.95 -16.78 8.41
CA GLY A 188 20.07 -17.51 9.33
C GLY A 188 19.54 -18.87 8.82
N SER A 189 19.93 -19.34 7.63
CA SER A 189 19.52 -20.65 7.09
C SER A 189 19.98 -21.86 7.89
N GLY A 190 20.99 -21.69 8.75
CA GLY A 190 21.72 -22.80 9.38
C GLY A 190 23.01 -23.19 8.65
N ARG A 191 23.40 -22.52 7.55
CA ARG A 191 24.63 -22.79 6.77
C ARG A 191 25.89 -22.97 7.62
N GLU A 192 26.01 -22.22 8.70
CA GLU A 192 27.14 -22.28 9.63
C GLU A 192 27.12 -23.54 10.50
N ALA A 193 25.97 -23.90 11.08
CA ALA A 193 25.82 -25.14 11.83
C ALA A 193 26.02 -26.36 10.91
N ALA A 194 25.46 -26.34 9.70
CA ALA A 194 25.67 -27.39 8.70
C ALA A 194 27.17 -27.53 8.36
N ALA A 195 27.89 -26.43 8.13
CA ALA A 195 29.33 -26.47 7.89
C ALA A 195 30.14 -27.06 9.07
N VAL A 196 29.77 -26.76 10.32
CA VAL A 196 30.43 -27.33 11.51
C VAL A 196 30.17 -28.83 11.64
N ASN A 197 28.94 -29.30 11.39
CA ASN A 197 28.62 -30.73 11.41
C ASN A 197 29.34 -31.47 10.25
N LEU A 198 29.30 -30.94 9.03
CA LEU A 198 29.99 -31.50 7.85
C LEU A 198 31.50 -31.65 8.08
N LEU A 199 32.15 -30.63 8.68
CA LEU A 199 33.56 -30.71 9.06
C LEU A 199 33.81 -31.78 10.13
N GLY A 200 32.95 -31.87 11.15
CA GLY A 200 33.05 -32.88 12.21
C GLY A 200 32.92 -34.31 11.68
N GLU A 201 31.91 -34.58 10.85
CA GLU A 201 31.69 -35.90 10.24
C GLU A 201 32.79 -36.27 9.24
N ALA A 202 33.23 -35.34 8.38
CA ALA A 202 34.31 -35.59 7.44
C ALA A 202 35.66 -35.89 8.16
N LEU A 203 35.93 -35.23 9.29
CA LEU A 203 37.08 -35.55 10.15
C LEU A 203 36.94 -36.91 10.84
N ALA A 204 35.74 -37.27 11.31
CA ALA A 204 35.48 -38.58 11.90
C ALA A 204 35.67 -39.71 10.88
N MET A 205 35.13 -39.56 9.67
CA MET A 205 35.33 -40.50 8.55
C MET A 205 36.80 -40.59 8.11
N ALA A 206 37.58 -39.51 8.25
CA ALA A 206 39.01 -39.48 7.94
C ALA A 206 39.91 -40.13 9.02
N GLY A 207 39.34 -40.62 10.13
CA GLY A 207 40.08 -41.28 11.22
C GLY A 207 40.33 -40.41 12.47
N GLY A 208 39.65 -39.27 12.59
CA GLY A 208 39.78 -38.33 13.69
C GLY A 208 40.71 -37.16 13.37
N GLY A 209 40.47 -36.02 14.03
CA GLY A 209 41.18 -34.77 13.78
C GLY A 209 41.41 -33.92 15.02
N ALA A 210 42.20 -32.86 14.90
CA ALA A 210 42.58 -31.98 16.01
C ALA A 210 41.52 -30.90 16.34
N GLY A 211 40.42 -30.85 15.59
CA GLY A 211 39.27 -29.97 15.84
C GLY A 211 38.80 -29.21 14.60
N CYS A 212 37.85 -28.31 14.82
CA CYS A 212 37.36 -27.35 13.83
C CYS A 212 37.81 -25.94 14.21
N HIS A 213 38.18 -25.15 13.21
CA HIS A 213 38.73 -23.80 13.38
C HIS A 213 38.04 -22.78 12.47
N ARG A 214 37.85 -21.56 12.96
CA ARG A 214 37.36 -20.41 12.17
C ARG A 214 38.55 -19.59 11.66
N LEU A 215 38.56 -19.31 10.36
CA LEU A 215 39.52 -18.41 9.71
C LEU A 215 39.03 -16.96 9.85
N LEU A 216 39.75 -16.13 10.61
CA LEU A 216 39.39 -14.72 10.79
C LEU A 216 39.84 -13.82 9.63
N THR A 217 40.67 -14.34 8.72
CA THR A 217 41.11 -13.66 7.49
C THR A 217 40.95 -14.59 6.26
N PRO A 218 39.72 -14.86 5.77
CA PRO A 218 39.47 -15.83 4.68
C PRO A 218 40.34 -15.63 3.43
N ALA A 219 40.65 -14.38 3.07
CA ALA A 219 41.48 -14.04 1.93
C ALA A 219 42.89 -14.65 1.96
N THR A 220 43.45 -15.00 3.13
CA THR A 220 44.80 -15.61 3.19
C THR A 220 44.86 -17.04 2.66
N VAL A 221 43.71 -17.69 2.43
CA VAL A 221 43.66 -18.97 1.67
C VAL A 221 44.01 -18.75 0.20
N LEU A 222 43.81 -17.53 -0.30
CA LEU A 222 44.21 -17.08 -1.64
C LEU A 222 45.60 -16.40 -1.65
N ASP A 223 46.44 -16.64 -0.63
CA ASP A 223 47.86 -16.29 -0.69
C ASP A 223 48.69 -17.42 -1.33
N GLY A 224 49.80 -17.05 -1.98
CA GLY A 224 50.69 -18.00 -2.64
C GLY A 224 51.50 -18.81 -1.63
N GLY A 225 51.21 -20.12 -1.51
CA GLY A 225 51.88 -21.01 -0.57
C GLY A 225 51.23 -21.12 0.82
N TRP A 226 49.92 -20.88 0.91
CA TRP A 226 49.15 -21.12 2.13
C TRP A 226 49.23 -22.60 2.59
N GLU A 227 49.58 -22.81 3.87
CA GLU A 227 49.45 -24.09 4.56
C GLU A 227 48.44 -23.97 5.72
N PRO A 228 47.60 -24.99 5.99
CA PRO A 228 46.70 -25.02 7.13
C PRO A 228 47.51 -25.06 8.45
N PRO A 229 47.35 -24.08 9.37
CA PRO A 229 48.21 -23.97 10.56
C PRO A 229 48.16 -25.17 11.53
N VAL A 230 47.06 -25.91 11.52
CA VAL A 230 46.85 -27.18 12.23
C VAL A 230 46.52 -28.28 11.22
N LYS A 231 47.22 -29.42 11.30
CA LYS A 231 47.01 -30.57 10.40
C LYS A 231 45.85 -31.44 10.89
N HIS A 232 45.30 -32.29 10.02
CA HIS A 232 44.14 -33.15 10.33
C HIS A 232 42.98 -32.37 10.99
N SER A 233 42.63 -31.22 10.41
CA SER A 233 41.70 -30.25 11.02
C SER A 233 40.70 -29.69 10.02
N GLY A 234 39.55 -29.27 10.52
CA GLY A 234 38.49 -28.63 9.75
C GLY A 234 38.59 -27.12 9.81
N TYR A 235 38.38 -26.45 8.68
CA TYR A 235 38.43 -24.99 8.57
C TYR A 235 37.09 -24.43 8.07
N LEU A 236 36.57 -23.44 8.77
CA LEU A 236 35.39 -22.67 8.41
C LEU A 236 35.80 -21.23 8.08
N ALA A 237 35.36 -20.72 6.94
CA ALA A 237 35.42 -19.30 6.62
C ALA A 237 34.02 -18.78 6.25
N ALA A 238 33.53 -17.81 7.01
CA ALA A 238 32.29 -17.10 6.70
C ALA A 238 32.60 -15.90 5.77
N LEU A 239 31.77 -15.76 4.74
CA LEU A 239 31.88 -14.81 3.64
C LEU A 239 30.48 -14.25 3.35
N ASP A 240 30.04 -13.33 4.20
CA ASP A 240 28.71 -12.71 4.12
C ASP A 240 28.64 -11.61 3.04
N ASP A 241 27.69 -11.73 2.10
CA ASP A 241 27.49 -10.83 0.95
C ASP A 241 27.51 -9.34 1.33
N GLY A 242 28.20 -8.52 0.53
CA GLY A 242 28.40 -7.09 0.80
C GLY A 242 29.38 -6.75 1.95
N SER A 243 30.00 -7.74 2.61
CA SER A 243 31.09 -7.49 3.55
C SER A 243 32.37 -7.05 2.82
N PRO A 244 33.16 -6.09 3.34
CA PRO A 244 34.47 -5.76 2.77
C PRO A 244 35.47 -6.94 2.84
N VAL A 245 35.20 -7.97 3.65
CA VAL A 245 35.93 -9.24 3.62
C VAL A 245 35.62 -10.03 2.35
N VAL A 246 34.36 -10.04 1.91
CA VAL A 246 33.92 -10.63 0.65
C VAL A 246 34.46 -9.81 -0.52
N GLU A 247 34.25 -8.50 -0.58
CA GLU A 247 34.81 -7.66 -1.66
C GLU A 247 36.33 -7.88 -1.85
N LYS A 248 37.08 -7.98 -0.75
CA LYS A 248 38.51 -8.28 -0.78
C LYS A 248 38.82 -9.70 -1.27
N PHE A 249 38.03 -10.70 -0.87
CA PHE A 249 38.16 -12.07 -1.37
C PHE A 249 37.82 -12.16 -2.87
N THR A 250 36.69 -11.58 -3.28
CA THR A 250 36.24 -11.42 -4.68
C THR A 250 37.29 -10.73 -5.55
N SER A 251 37.86 -9.62 -5.09
CA SER A 251 38.91 -8.90 -5.84
C SER A 251 40.22 -9.68 -5.93
N ALA A 252 40.62 -10.42 -4.89
CA ALA A 252 41.78 -11.31 -4.96
C ALA A 252 41.57 -12.47 -5.95
N PHE A 253 40.41 -13.12 -5.87
CA PHE A 253 39.98 -14.21 -6.77
C PHE A 253 39.94 -13.74 -8.23
N LEU A 254 39.29 -12.62 -8.51
CA LEU A 254 39.14 -12.08 -9.87
C LEU A 254 40.43 -11.47 -10.41
N SER A 255 41.30 -10.89 -9.59
CA SER A 255 42.58 -10.33 -10.08
C SER A 255 43.50 -11.41 -10.65
N GLY A 256 43.39 -12.65 -10.18
CA GLY A 256 44.19 -13.81 -10.59
C GLY A 256 43.83 -14.43 -11.94
N HIS A 257 43.56 -13.63 -12.99
CA HIS A 257 43.08 -14.06 -14.32
C HIS A 257 43.88 -15.19 -15.02
N SER A 258 45.14 -15.45 -14.61
CA SER A 258 45.98 -16.55 -15.11
C SER A 258 46.45 -17.54 -14.04
N HIS A 259 45.99 -17.41 -12.79
CA HIS A 259 46.52 -18.14 -11.63
C HIS A 259 45.48 -18.73 -10.67
N GLY A 260 44.25 -18.21 -10.61
CA GLY A 260 43.23 -18.66 -9.63
C GLY A 260 42.90 -20.16 -9.71
N THR A 261 42.86 -20.73 -10.92
CA THR A 261 42.69 -22.17 -11.17
C THR A 261 43.82 -23.01 -10.56
N ALA A 262 45.07 -22.60 -10.78
CA ALA A 262 46.25 -23.27 -10.24
C ALA A 262 46.37 -23.10 -8.72
N GLN A 263 45.89 -21.98 -8.18
CA GLN A 263 45.91 -21.69 -6.76
C GLN A 263 44.90 -22.54 -5.99
N TRP A 264 43.67 -22.70 -6.49
CA TRP A 264 42.71 -23.66 -5.90
C TRP A 264 43.21 -25.10 -5.98
N ALA A 265 43.83 -25.51 -7.09
CA ALA A 265 44.46 -26.82 -7.19
C ALA A 265 45.58 -27.02 -6.16
N ALA A 266 46.38 -25.97 -5.87
CA ALA A 266 47.40 -25.99 -4.82
C ALA A 266 46.78 -26.09 -3.42
N VAL A 267 45.74 -25.30 -3.10
CA VAL A 267 45.03 -25.36 -1.81
C VAL A 267 44.41 -26.75 -1.58
N VAL A 268 43.72 -27.31 -2.58
CA VAL A 268 43.15 -28.67 -2.54
C VAL A 268 44.25 -29.73 -2.35
N ALA A 269 45.38 -29.59 -3.04
CA ALA A 269 46.52 -30.50 -2.87
C ALA A 269 47.11 -30.43 -1.45
N THR A 270 47.30 -29.24 -0.89
CA THR A 270 47.80 -29.04 0.48
C THR A 270 46.82 -29.57 1.54
N LEU A 271 45.51 -29.33 1.38
CA LEU A 271 44.48 -29.88 2.26
C LEU A 271 44.48 -31.42 2.22
N ARG A 272 44.54 -32.02 1.03
CA ARG A 272 44.67 -33.48 0.87
C ARG A 272 45.95 -34.03 1.51
N ALA A 273 47.09 -33.37 1.33
CA ALA A 273 48.38 -33.78 1.89
C ALA A 273 48.47 -33.63 3.43
N THR A 274 47.66 -32.76 4.01
CA THR A 274 47.60 -32.51 5.48
C THR A 274 46.41 -33.16 6.18
N GLY A 275 45.54 -33.87 5.44
CA GLY A 275 44.34 -34.50 5.97
C GLY A 275 43.27 -33.51 6.43
N CYS A 276 43.30 -32.27 5.93
CA CYS A 276 42.41 -31.18 6.34
C CYS A 276 41.19 -31.03 5.41
N PHE A 277 40.21 -30.27 5.88
CA PHE A 277 38.97 -29.92 5.16
C PHE A 277 38.70 -28.42 5.28
N LEU A 278 38.07 -27.82 4.26
CA LEU A 278 37.69 -26.41 4.24
C LEU A 278 36.24 -26.26 3.77
N VAL A 279 35.41 -25.57 4.56
CA VAL A 279 34.08 -25.11 4.15
C VAL A 279 34.05 -23.58 4.13
N LEU A 280 33.60 -23.03 3.00
CA LEU A 280 33.34 -21.62 2.81
C LEU A 280 31.82 -21.41 2.87
N THR A 281 31.32 -20.64 3.83
CA THR A 281 29.88 -20.31 3.94
C THR A 281 29.61 -18.90 3.46
N GLY A 282 28.58 -18.69 2.65
CA GLY A 282 28.24 -17.37 2.11
C GLY A 282 26.87 -17.30 1.46
N GLY A 283 26.59 -16.21 0.75
CA GLY A 283 25.40 -16.05 -0.08
C GLY A 283 25.73 -16.07 -1.58
N HIS A 284 25.14 -15.14 -2.32
CA HIS A 284 25.16 -15.14 -3.79
C HIS A 284 26.51 -14.67 -4.37
N ASP A 285 27.20 -13.75 -3.70
CA ASP A 285 28.53 -13.29 -4.15
C ASP A 285 29.51 -14.47 -4.25
N LEU A 286 29.46 -15.37 -3.25
CA LEU A 286 30.26 -16.58 -3.19
C LEU A 286 29.79 -17.65 -4.20
N GLU A 287 28.48 -17.74 -4.45
CA GLU A 287 27.89 -18.61 -5.47
C GLU A 287 28.40 -18.26 -6.87
N VAL A 288 28.31 -16.99 -7.25
CA VAL A 288 28.79 -16.47 -8.54
C VAL A 288 30.29 -16.71 -8.70
N LEU A 289 31.11 -16.40 -7.67
CA LEU A 289 32.54 -16.71 -7.67
C LEU A 289 32.82 -18.20 -7.91
N ALA A 290 32.08 -19.09 -7.25
CA ALA A 290 32.26 -20.53 -7.39
C ALA A 290 31.85 -21.06 -8.78
N THR A 291 31.03 -20.33 -9.55
CA THR A 291 30.79 -20.64 -10.98
C THR A 291 31.91 -20.19 -11.91
N GLY A 292 32.87 -19.40 -11.43
CA GLY A 292 33.98 -18.86 -12.22
C GLY A 292 35.12 -19.84 -12.53
N PRO A 293 36.16 -19.38 -13.26
CA PRO A 293 37.29 -20.22 -13.67
C PRO A 293 38.06 -20.81 -12.49
N GLY A 294 37.96 -22.14 -12.31
CA GLY A 294 38.55 -22.88 -11.18
C GLY A 294 37.51 -23.58 -10.30
N GLY A 295 36.23 -23.26 -10.44
CA GLY A 295 35.12 -23.89 -9.72
C GLY A 295 34.98 -25.40 -9.87
N ASP A 296 35.73 -26.06 -10.76
CA ASP A 296 35.75 -27.52 -10.91
C ASP A 296 36.56 -28.22 -9.80
N GLN A 297 37.47 -27.50 -9.14
CA GLN A 297 38.26 -28.00 -8.01
C GLN A 297 37.47 -28.03 -6.70
N VAL A 298 36.36 -27.28 -6.62
CA VAL A 298 35.63 -26.97 -5.39
C VAL A 298 34.21 -27.53 -5.47
N ALA A 299 33.78 -28.29 -4.46
CA ALA A 299 32.40 -28.72 -4.35
C ALA A 299 31.49 -27.51 -4.11
N ARG A 300 30.30 -27.48 -4.71
CA ARG A 300 29.32 -26.40 -4.59
C ARG A 300 28.01 -26.98 -4.10
N HIS A 301 27.44 -26.39 -3.05
CA HIS A 301 26.14 -26.76 -2.53
C HIS A 301 25.36 -25.53 -2.12
N ALA A 302 24.18 -25.32 -2.69
CA ALA A 302 23.17 -24.50 -2.05
C ALA A 302 22.53 -25.35 -0.95
N LEU A 303 22.42 -24.83 0.27
CA LEU A 303 21.80 -25.54 1.40
C LEU A 303 20.28 -25.59 1.20
N ALA A 304 19.69 -26.80 1.12
CA ALA A 304 18.23 -26.93 1.10
C ALA A 304 17.58 -26.32 2.37
N PRO A 305 16.39 -25.71 2.24
CA PRO A 305 15.72 -25.05 3.37
C PRO A 305 15.21 -26.08 4.39
N VAL A 306 15.80 -26.07 5.59
CA VAL A 306 15.33 -26.86 6.73
C VAL A 306 13.95 -26.34 7.20
N ASP A 307 13.01 -27.24 7.48
CA ASP A 307 11.71 -26.88 8.08
C ASP A 307 11.90 -26.19 9.44
N PRO A 308 11.42 -24.94 9.62
CA PRO A 308 11.46 -24.25 10.90
C PRO A 308 10.75 -25.01 12.04
N LEU A 309 9.72 -25.81 11.77
CA LEU A 309 9.00 -26.55 12.81
C LEU A 309 9.82 -27.74 13.33
N ALA A 310 10.41 -28.54 12.43
CA ALA A 310 11.38 -29.57 12.80
C ALA A 310 12.56 -29.01 13.65
N VAL A 311 13.01 -27.78 13.38
CA VAL A 311 14.05 -27.11 14.20
C VAL A 311 13.51 -26.74 15.60
N VAL A 312 12.28 -26.24 15.72
CA VAL A 312 11.66 -25.97 17.04
C VAL A 312 11.45 -27.28 17.81
N GLU A 313 10.85 -28.30 17.19
CA GLU A 313 10.63 -29.61 17.81
C GLU A 313 11.93 -30.23 18.31
N ARG A 314 12.96 -30.32 17.46
CA ARG A 314 14.27 -30.87 17.85
C ARG A 314 14.89 -30.07 19.00
N ARG A 315 14.81 -28.73 18.98
CA ARG A 315 15.44 -27.90 20.02
C ARG A 315 14.67 -27.85 21.33
N VAL A 316 13.35 -28.01 21.33
CA VAL A 316 12.49 -28.03 22.53
C VAL A 316 12.40 -29.43 23.15
N LEU A 317 12.17 -30.47 22.34
CA LEU A 317 11.87 -31.85 22.79
C LEU A 317 13.07 -32.82 22.69
N GLY A 318 14.15 -32.43 22.00
CA GLY A 318 15.36 -33.23 21.85
C GLY A 318 15.21 -34.42 20.91
N HIS A 319 16.01 -35.46 21.15
CA HIS A 319 16.13 -36.64 20.29
C HIS A 319 15.03 -37.71 20.48
N SER A 320 14.17 -37.59 21.49
CA SER A 320 13.30 -38.70 21.92
C SER A 320 11.96 -38.21 22.48
N ALA A 321 11.29 -37.34 21.72
CA ALA A 321 9.95 -36.88 22.01
C ALA A 321 8.93 -38.04 22.02
N GLY A 322 8.05 -38.07 23.02
CA GLY A 322 6.81 -38.85 22.94
C GLY A 322 5.78 -38.12 22.08
N ALA A 323 4.94 -38.87 21.36
CA ALA A 323 3.95 -38.30 20.43
C ALA A 323 3.02 -37.26 21.09
N ASP A 324 2.64 -37.48 22.34
CA ASP A 324 1.81 -36.56 23.13
C ASP A 324 2.51 -35.20 23.33
N ALA A 325 3.83 -35.20 23.61
CA ALA A 325 4.60 -33.98 23.82
C ALA A 325 4.80 -33.18 22.51
N THR A 326 4.89 -33.86 21.36
CA THR A 326 4.86 -33.20 20.04
C THR A 326 3.48 -32.57 19.79
N ALA A 327 2.39 -33.29 20.10
CA ALA A 327 1.03 -32.78 19.94
C ALA A 327 0.71 -31.59 20.86
N ASP A 328 1.21 -31.59 22.10
CA ASP A 328 1.12 -30.46 23.03
C ASP A 328 1.91 -29.25 22.52
N LEU A 329 3.14 -29.45 22.01
CA LEU A 329 3.95 -28.39 21.40
C LEU A 329 3.28 -27.80 20.15
N HIS A 330 2.75 -28.63 19.25
CA HIS A 330 1.97 -28.16 18.09
C HIS A 330 0.73 -27.38 18.51
N SER A 331 0.00 -27.86 19.53
CA SER A 331 -1.17 -27.18 20.09
C SER A 331 -0.83 -25.84 20.73
N LEU A 332 0.35 -25.72 21.34
CA LEU A 332 0.88 -24.44 21.82
C LEU A 332 1.22 -23.50 20.66
N LEU A 333 1.96 -23.97 19.66
CA LEU A 333 2.44 -23.18 18.52
C LEU A 333 1.29 -22.64 17.64
N GLU A 334 0.26 -23.45 17.38
CA GLU A 334 -0.92 -22.97 16.65
C GLU A 334 -1.73 -21.97 17.50
N ARG A 335 -1.92 -22.24 18.80
CA ARG A 335 -2.67 -21.33 19.71
C ARG A 335 -2.00 -19.98 19.93
N THR A 336 -0.66 -19.89 19.85
CA THR A 336 0.08 -18.63 19.93
C THR A 336 0.34 -17.99 18.56
N GLY A 337 -0.05 -18.63 17.45
CA GLY A 337 0.23 -18.16 16.09
C GLY A 337 1.69 -18.33 15.66
N ALA A 338 2.52 -19.02 16.44
CA ALA A 338 3.93 -19.28 16.15
C ALA A 338 4.15 -20.00 14.81
N THR A 339 3.30 -20.97 14.48
CA THR A 339 3.38 -21.67 13.20
C THR A 339 3.19 -20.72 12.02
N THR A 340 2.36 -19.68 12.17
CA THR A 340 2.19 -18.64 11.15
C THR A 340 3.42 -17.72 11.10
N ALA A 341 3.94 -17.27 12.25
CA ALA A 341 5.15 -16.45 12.30
C ALA A 341 6.38 -17.12 11.66
N LEU A 342 6.53 -18.45 11.84
CA LEU A 342 7.59 -19.23 11.20
C LEU A 342 7.36 -19.47 9.69
N ARG A 343 6.11 -19.46 9.20
CA ARG A 343 5.80 -19.44 7.76
C ARG A 343 6.05 -18.05 7.15
N GLU A 344 5.81 -16.98 7.91
CA GLU A 344 6.08 -15.59 7.51
C GLU A 344 7.58 -15.29 7.45
N GLN A 345 8.36 -15.76 8.44
CA GLN A 345 9.83 -15.64 8.48
C GLN A 345 10.53 -17.01 8.64
N PRO A 346 10.56 -17.86 7.59
CA PRO A 346 11.17 -19.19 7.65
C PRO A 346 12.69 -19.10 7.65
N SER A 347 13.27 -19.16 8.84
CA SER A 347 14.70 -19.10 9.12
C SER A 347 15.01 -20.07 10.26
N ALA A 348 16.05 -20.90 10.11
CA ALA A 348 16.48 -21.82 11.16
C ALA A 348 16.97 -21.05 12.40
N GLY A 349 17.53 -19.85 12.22
CA GLY A 349 17.86 -18.93 13.31
C GLY A 349 16.63 -18.44 14.07
N ASN A 350 15.54 -18.12 13.37
CA ASN A 350 14.28 -17.68 13.99
C ASN A 350 13.61 -18.83 14.77
N ALA A 351 13.61 -20.04 14.20
CA ALA A 351 13.16 -21.25 14.88
C ALA A 351 14.00 -21.56 16.13
N ALA A 352 15.33 -21.48 16.03
CA ALA A 352 16.25 -21.69 17.15
C ALA A 352 16.05 -20.65 18.27
N TRP A 353 15.84 -19.38 17.91
CA TRP A 353 15.52 -18.31 18.85
C TRP A 353 14.19 -18.59 19.57
N LEU A 354 13.12 -18.92 18.84
CA LEU A 354 11.81 -19.18 19.44
C LEU A 354 11.84 -20.42 20.36
N ALA A 355 12.54 -21.49 19.94
CA ALA A 355 12.78 -22.66 20.77
C ALA A 355 13.51 -22.33 22.07
N SER A 356 14.46 -21.38 22.05
CA SER A 356 15.13 -20.90 23.27
C SER A 356 14.18 -20.17 24.22
N LYS A 357 13.19 -19.42 23.70
CA LYS A 357 12.18 -18.74 24.52
C LYS A 357 11.22 -19.74 25.16
N ILE A 358 10.76 -20.74 24.39
CA ILE A 358 9.91 -21.84 24.90
C ILE A 358 10.65 -22.62 26.01
N ARG A 359 11.93 -22.95 25.82
CA ARG A 359 12.75 -23.64 26.84
C ARG A 359 13.09 -22.79 28.07
N ALA A 360 12.96 -21.47 27.99
CA ALA A 360 13.15 -20.56 29.11
C ALA A 360 11.85 -20.28 29.90
N ASP A 361 10.75 -20.95 29.57
CA ASP A 361 9.40 -20.69 30.10
C ASP A 361 8.98 -19.21 29.95
N ALA A 362 9.43 -18.58 28.86
CA ALA A 362 9.11 -17.20 28.55
C ALA A 362 7.76 -17.09 27.82
N ASP A 363 7.14 -15.90 27.84
CA ASP A 363 5.90 -15.64 27.12
C ASP A 363 6.07 -15.87 25.60
N VAL A 364 5.51 -16.99 25.13
CA VAL A 364 5.56 -17.41 23.73
C VAL A 364 4.72 -16.48 22.85
N ALA A 365 3.63 -15.88 23.35
CA ALA A 365 2.85 -14.92 22.57
C ALA A 365 3.62 -13.60 22.36
N ALA A 366 4.30 -13.10 23.40
CA ALA A 366 5.20 -11.96 23.27
C ALA A 366 6.41 -12.26 22.36
N ALA A 367 6.96 -13.47 22.43
CA ALA A 367 8.03 -13.91 21.51
C ALA A 367 7.55 -14.00 20.06
N VAL A 368 6.32 -14.48 19.82
CA VAL A 368 5.70 -14.49 18.49
C VAL A 368 5.45 -13.07 18.00
N ALA A 369 4.97 -12.14 18.84
CA ALA A 369 4.79 -10.74 18.46
C ALA A 369 6.12 -10.09 18.03
N GLN A 370 7.22 -10.35 18.74
CA GLN A 370 8.56 -9.90 18.36
C GLN A 370 9.03 -10.52 17.04
N LEU A 371 8.78 -11.82 16.81
CA LEU A 371 9.12 -12.50 15.55
C LEU A 371 8.25 -12.01 14.36
N ARG A 372 7.06 -11.49 14.61
CA ARG A 372 6.17 -10.92 13.58
C ARG A 372 6.41 -9.42 13.31
N ASP A 373 7.27 -8.75 14.07
CA ASP A 373 7.70 -7.38 13.77
C ASP A 373 8.82 -7.37 12.69
N PRO A 374 8.57 -6.81 11.49
CA PRO A 374 9.60 -6.76 10.45
C PRO A 374 10.57 -5.57 10.59
N SER A 375 10.43 -4.70 11.59
CA SER A 375 11.19 -3.44 11.70
C SER A 375 12.70 -3.65 11.69
N GLU A 376 13.21 -4.63 12.45
CA GLU A 376 14.63 -4.98 12.46
C GLU A 376 15.09 -5.63 11.15
N GLN A 377 14.25 -6.46 10.52
CA GLN A 377 14.54 -7.07 9.22
C GLN A 377 14.68 -6.01 8.13
N VAL A 378 13.75 -5.05 8.08
CA VAL A 378 13.77 -3.94 7.13
C VAL A 378 14.94 -3.00 7.40
N ARG A 379 15.24 -2.68 8.68
CA ARG A 379 16.39 -1.85 9.07
C ARG A 379 17.72 -2.48 8.65
N ALA A 380 17.92 -3.77 8.91
CA ALA A 380 19.11 -4.51 8.48
C ALA A 380 19.22 -4.56 6.94
N TRP A 381 18.10 -4.83 6.25
CA TRP A 381 18.06 -4.89 4.80
C TRP A 381 18.44 -3.55 4.14
N PHE A 382 17.88 -2.42 4.60
CA PHE A 382 18.22 -1.10 4.03
C PHE A 382 19.69 -0.72 4.25
N ASN A 383 20.30 -1.16 5.35
CA ASN A 383 21.72 -0.93 5.63
C ASN A 383 22.64 -1.76 4.72
N GLN A 384 22.19 -2.92 4.23
CA GLN A 384 22.96 -3.79 3.34
C GLN A 384 22.70 -3.52 1.85
N TYR A 385 21.45 -3.24 1.46
CA TYR A 385 20.99 -3.15 0.08
C TYR A 385 20.48 -1.76 -0.32
N GLY A 386 21.13 -0.70 0.17
CA GLY A 386 20.75 0.72 -0.09
C GLY A 386 20.90 1.22 -1.54
N THR A 387 20.98 0.34 -2.55
CA THR A 387 21.12 0.75 -3.96
C THR A 387 19.78 1.26 -4.54
N PRO A 388 19.79 2.22 -5.49
CA PRO A 388 18.57 2.73 -6.11
C PRO A 388 17.71 1.64 -6.76
N ASP A 389 18.32 0.58 -7.31
CA ASP A 389 17.63 -0.57 -7.90
C ASP A 389 16.81 -1.33 -6.84
N ALA A 390 17.48 -1.79 -5.78
CA ALA A 390 16.90 -2.60 -4.73
C ALA A 390 15.81 -1.81 -3.97
N VAL A 391 16.09 -0.56 -3.62
CA VAL A 391 15.15 0.35 -2.96
C VAL A 391 13.94 0.66 -3.84
N ALA A 392 14.13 0.87 -5.15
CA ALA A 392 13.01 1.15 -6.06
C ALA A 392 12.06 -0.04 -6.22
N PHE A 393 12.56 -1.28 -6.27
CA PHE A 393 11.67 -2.44 -6.34
C PHE A 393 11.01 -2.75 -5.00
N ALA A 394 11.73 -2.65 -3.88
CA ALA A 394 11.14 -2.82 -2.56
C ALA A 394 9.99 -1.82 -2.32
N LEU A 395 10.18 -0.54 -2.69
CA LEU A 395 9.12 0.48 -2.65
C LEU A 395 7.98 0.22 -3.65
N ALA A 396 8.28 -0.21 -4.88
CA ALA A 396 7.24 -0.55 -5.84
C ALA A 396 6.37 -1.72 -5.36
N ALA A 397 6.98 -2.76 -4.77
CA ALA A 397 6.27 -3.87 -4.15
C ALA A 397 5.51 -3.43 -2.88
N ALA A 398 6.03 -2.47 -2.12
CA ALA A 398 5.36 -1.90 -0.95
C ALA A 398 4.07 -1.17 -1.32
N VAL A 399 4.12 -0.35 -2.38
CA VAL A 399 2.96 0.39 -2.89
C VAL A 399 1.98 -0.52 -3.64
N LEU A 400 2.49 -1.52 -4.37
CA LEU A 400 1.72 -2.35 -5.30
C LEU A 400 1.72 -3.84 -4.91
N GLU A 401 1.64 -4.15 -3.62
CA GLU A 401 1.34 -5.51 -3.15
C GLU A 401 0.04 -6.00 -3.83
N ASP A 402 -0.03 -7.28 -4.15
CA ASP A 402 -1.10 -7.95 -4.88
C ASP A 402 -1.24 -7.54 -6.37
N CYS A 403 -0.50 -6.55 -6.88
CA CYS A 403 -0.42 -6.32 -8.33
C CYS A 403 0.41 -7.42 -9.05
N GLY A 404 0.24 -7.53 -10.37
CA GLY A 404 1.03 -8.44 -11.20
C GLY A 404 2.51 -8.00 -11.29
N TYR A 405 3.44 -8.96 -11.31
CA TYR A 405 4.89 -8.71 -11.30
C TYR A 405 5.36 -7.68 -12.34
N LEU A 406 4.85 -7.74 -13.57
CA LEU A 406 5.21 -6.78 -14.61
C LEU A 406 4.78 -5.35 -14.26
N THR A 407 3.62 -5.16 -13.64
CA THR A 407 3.13 -3.84 -13.17
C THR A 407 4.04 -3.27 -12.07
N VAL A 408 4.52 -4.13 -11.16
CA VAL A 408 5.44 -3.76 -10.08
C VAL A 408 6.83 -3.43 -10.64
N ALA A 409 7.36 -4.25 -11.55
CA ALA A 409 8.64 -3.99 -12.21
C ALA A 409 8.60 -2.69 -13.03
N ASP A 410 7.52 -2.45 -13.79
CA ASP A 410 7.29 -1.20 -14.52
C ASP A 410 7.29 0.03 -13.60
N ALA A 411 6.70 -0.09 -12.41
CA ALA A 411 6.70 0.97 -11.41
C ALA A 411 8.09 1.16 -10.77
N ALA A 412 8.83 0.07 -10.53
CA ALA A 412 10.19 0.08 -10.01
C ALA A 412 11.19 0.74 -10.97
N VAL A 413 11.15 0.43 -12.28
CA VAL A 413 11.98 1.12 -13.28
C VAL A 413 11.71 2.63 -13.29
N LYS A 414 10.44 3.03 -13.20
CA LYS A 414 10.03 4.45 -13.17
C LYS A 414 10.43 5.15 -11.86
N LEU A 415 10.54 4.42 -10.75
CA LEU A 415 11.07 4.95 -9.48
C LEU A 415 12.60 5.04 -9.51
N ARG A 416 13.31 3.99 -9.97
CA ARG A 416 14.77 4.03 -10.17
C ARG A 416 15.17 5.25 -10.99
N ALA A 417 14.52 5.47 -12.13
CA ALA A 417 14.78 6.62 -13.02
C ALA A 417 14.46 8.00 -12.39
N ALA A 418 13.82 8.06 -11.21
CA ALA A 418 13.61 9.29 -10.44
C ALA A 418 14.55 9.38 -9.20
N LEU A 419 15.09 8.25 -8.73
CA LEU A 419 16.06 8.19 -7.63
C LEU A 419 17.51 8.35 -8.11
N THR A 420 17.85 7.86 -9.31
CA THR A 420 19.18 7.97 -9.92
C THR A 420 19.32 9.27 -10.74
N GLU A 421 20.55 9.69 -11.00
CA GLU A 421 20.85 10.71 -12.02
C GLU A 421 20.70 10.15 -13.45
N PRO A 422 20.48 10.99 -14.49
CA PRO A 422 20.24 10.51 -15.85
C PRO A 422 21.50 9.94 -16.51
N GLU A 423 21.64 8.62 -16.46
CA GLU A 423 22.70 7.84 -17.12
C GLU A 423 22.55 7.82 -18.66
N SER A 424 23.64 8.00 -19.40
CA SER A 424 23.63 7.97 -20.88
C SER A 424 23.26 6.62 -21.50
N ALA A 425 23.36 5.54 -20.71
CA ALA A 425 22.89 4.20 -21.05
C ALA A 425 22.44 3.52 -19.74
N PRO A 426 21.12 3.35 -19.50
CA PRO A 426 20.64 2.70 -18.28
C PRO A 426 21.00 1.20 -18.30
N PRO A 427 21.34 0.59 -17.15
CA PRO A 427 21.65 -0.83 -17.06
C PRO A 427 20.42 -1.73 -17.32
N ASP A 428 20.69 -2.98 -17.69
CA ASP A 428 19.67 -4.04 -17.82
C ASP A 428 19.22 -4.54 -16.44
N VAL A 429 18.26 -3.86 -15.83
CA VAL A 429 17.81 -4.12 -14.45
C VAL A 429 16.86 -5.31 -14.39
N ARG A 430 17.36 -6.44 -13.87
CA ARG A 430 16.60 -7.69 -13.71
C ARG A 430 16.21 -7.92 -12.26
N PHE A 431 15.03 -7.43 -11.88
CA PHE A 431 14.51 -7.60 -10.51
C PHE A 431 14.19 -9.05 -10.15
N GLY A 432 13.70 -9.85 -11.11
CA GLY A 432 13.35 -11.26 -10.90
C GLY A 432 14.53 -12.09 -10.37
N ASP A 433 15.71 -11.88 -10.94
CA ASP A 433 16.96 -12.55 -10.55
C ASP A 433 17.37 -12.23 -9.10
N ARG A 434 16.96 -11.06 -8.58
CA ARG A 434 17.29 -10.56 -7.24
C ARG A 434 16.30 -10.99 -6.15
N LEU A 435 15.07 -11.38 -6.50
CA LEU A 435 14.02 -11.78 -5.54
C LEU A 435 14.46 -12.90 -4.60
N GLY A 436 15.24 -13.87 -5.11
CA GLY A 436 15.74 -15.00 -4.32
C GLY A 436 16.84 -14.67 -3.31
N HIS A 437 17.51 -13.52 -3.47
CA HIS A 437 18.74 -13.19 -2.73
C HIS A 437 18.59 -11.87 -1.94
N GLU A 438 18.36 -10.75 -2.63
CA GLU A 438 18.16 -9.44 -1.99
C GLU A 438 16.82 -9.38 -1.23
N GLN A 439 15.75 -9.93 -1.80
CA GLN A 439 14.36 -9.61 -1.42
C GLN A 439 13.53 -10.86 -1.08
N GLN A 440 14.14 -11.83 -0.40
CA GLN A 440 13.57 -13.14 -0.05
C GLN A 440 12.17 -13.09 0.60
N TRP A 441 11.87 -11.99 1.27
CA TRP A 441 10.65 -11.67 2.00
C TRP A 441 9.49 -11.20 1.09
N ILE A 442 9.77 -11.00 -0.20
CA ILE A 442 8.81 -10.90 -1.32
C ILE A 442 8.64 -12.30 -1.95
N ARG A 443 7.44 -12.61 -2.45
CA ARG A 443 7.10 -13.83 -3.19
C ARG A 443 6.24 -13.52 -4.41
N LEU A 444 6.29 -14.42 -5.41
CA LEU A 444 5.43 -14.38 -6.58
C LEU A 444 4.38 -15.49 -6.49
N ASP A 445 3.14 -15.11 -6.15
CA ASP A 445 2.01 -16.03 -6.12
C ASP A 445 1.54 -16.29 -7.56
N LEU A 446 1.86 -17.49 -8.06
CA LEU A 446 1.37 -17.98 -9.34
C LEU A 446 -0.15 -18.22 -9.30
N PRO A 447 -0.88 -18.00 -10.41
CA PRO A 447 -2.30 -18.36 -10.49
C PRO A 447 -2.48 -19.88 -10.29
N ALA A 448 -3.62 -20.27 -9.73
CA ALA A 448 -4.01 -21.68 -9.64
C ALA A 448 -4.00 -22.35 -11.03
N LYS A 449 -3.54 -23.60 -11.12
CA LYS A 449 -3.41 -24.33 -12.40
C LYS A 449 -4.73 -24.32 -13.17
N GLY A 450 -4.72 -23.75 -14.38
CA GLY A 450 -5.89 -23.59 -15.25
C GLY A 450 -6.59 -22.22 -15.16
N SER A 451 -6.19 -21.35 -14.22
CA SER A 451 -6.64 -19.95 -14.18
C SER A 451 -5.75 -19.05 -15.03
N PHE A 452 -6.35 -18.13 -15.80
CA PHE A 452 -5.62 -17.08 -16.51
C PHE A 452 -5.33 -15.93 -15.53
N GLY A 453 -4.05 -15.71 -15.21
CA GLY A 453 -3.60 -14.61 -14.38
C GLY A 453 -2.10 -14.38 -14.51
N ALA A 454 -1.64 -13.17 -14.18
CA ALA A 454 -0.22 -12.88 -14.01
C ALA A 454 0.24 -13.29 -12.60
N PRO A 455 1.51 -13.68 -12.38
CA PRO A 455 2.08 -13.86 -11.05
C PRO A 455 1.91 -12.57 -10.22
N ARG A 456 1.34 -12.67 -9.02
CA ARG A 456 1.11 -11.53 -8.12
C ARG A 456 2.26 -11.36 -7.14
N VAL A 457 2.71 -10.13 -6.94
CA VAL A 457 3.73 -9.80 -5.94
C VAL A 457 3.06 -9.74 -4.57
N ARG A 458 3.60 -10.44 -3.57
CA ARG A 458 3.13 -10.38 -2.18
C ARG A 458 4.30 -10.40 -1.22
N PHE A 459 4.10 -9.88 -0.01
CA PHE A 459 5.02 -10.13 1.08
C PHE A 459 4.74 -11.49 1.75
N ARG A 460 5.70 -12.00 2.52
CA ARG A 460 5.48 -13.15 3.41
C ARG A 460 4.74 -12.75 4.68
N ASN A 461 5.15 -11.65 5.32
CA ASN A 461 4.49 -10.99 6.46
C ASN A 461 3.66 -9.78 5.97
N ALA A 462 2.41 -9.68 6.42
CA ALA A 462 1.44 -8.66 5.98
C ALA A 462 1.69 -7.21 6.49
N LEU A 463 2.70 -7.00 7.34
CA LEU A 463 3.17 -5.70 7.83
C LEU A 463 4.39 -5.15 7.07
N LEU A 464 5.07 -5.97 6.25
CA LEU A 464 6.32 -5.59 5.59
C LEU A 464 6.14 -4.34 4.71
N GLY A 465 5.12 -4.31 3.85
CA GLY A 465 4.85 -3.18 2.94
C GLY A 465 4.75 -1.84 3.67
N GLN A 466 4.09 -1.82 4.82
CA GLN A 466 3.87 -0.63 5.62
C GLN A 466 5.17 -0.16 6.30
N VAL A 467 5.96 -1.10 6.81
CA VAL A 467 7.25 -0.81 7.46
C VAL A 467 8.31 -0.37 6.45
N ILE A 468 8.33 -0.90 5.23
CA ILE A 468 9.17 -0.36 4.13
C ILE A 468 8.81 1.11 3.88
N LEU A 469 7.52 1.41 3.71
CA LEU A 469 7.06 2.77 3.38
C LEU A 469 7.45 3.75 4.49
N ALA A 470 7.19 3.41 5.75
CA ALA A 470 7.56 4.23 6.89
C ALA A 470 9.10 4.40 7.03
N TYR A 471 9.88 3.33 6.87
CA TYR A 471 11.34 3.39 7.00
C TYR A 471 11.98 4.18 5.86
N ALA A 472 11.59 3.90 4.61
CA ALA A 472 12.07 4.61 3.42
C ALA A 472 11.69 6.10 3.44
N TRP A 473 10.50 6.44 3.93
CA TRP A 473 10.08 7.84 4.09
C TRP A 473 10.97 8.62 5.05
N ASN A 474 11.46 7.97 6.10
CA ASN A 474 12.39 8.57 7.05
C ASN A 474 13.83 8.60 6.52
N LEU A 475 14.30 7.53 5.87
CA LEU A 475 15.69 7.43 5.37
C LEU A 475 15.98 8.26 4.11
N LEU A 476 15.02 8.37 3.18
CA LEU A 476 15.24 8.97 1.85
C LEU A 476 15.09 10.49 1.83
N ASP A 477 15.67 11.20 2.81
CA ASP A 477 15.54 12.65 3.04
C ASP A 477 15.62 13.47 1.74
N GLY A 478 16.73 13.34 1.01
CA GLY A 478 17.00 14.08 -0.22
C GLY A 478 16.28 13.57 -1.47
N ARG A 479 15.41 12.55 -1.36
CA ARG A 479 14.68 11.93 -2.49
C ARG A 479 13.16 11.85 -2.27
N ARG A 480 12.61 12.36 -1.14
CA ARG A 480 11.16 12.35 -0.85
C ARG A 480 10.30 12.88 -2.00
N ASP A 481 10.73 13.95 -2.67
CA ASP A 481 9.96 14.56 -3.77
C ASP A 481 9.92 13.66 -5.02
N ALA A 482 11.00 12.94 -5.33
CA ALA A 482 11.02 11.95 -6.42
C ALA A 482 10.04 10.79 -6.14
N VAL A 483 9.94 10.37 -4.86
CA VAL A 483 8.95 9.37 -4.41
C VAL A 483 7.53 9.93 -4.50
N LEU A 484 7.29 11.17 -4.05
CA LEU A 484 5.97 11.82 -4.13
C LEU A 484 5.50 12.01 -5.58
N ASP A 485 6.34 12.47 -6.49
CA ASP A 485 5.97 12.65 -7.90
C ASP A 485 5.84 11.31 -8.64
N TRP A 486 6.56 10.27 -8.23
CA TRP A 486 6.29 8.90 -8.69
C TRP A 486 4.93 8.38 -8.19
N LEU A 487 4.62 8.55 -6.90
CA LEU A 487 3.35 8.12 -6.30
C LEU A 487 2.16 8.90 -6.89
N ARG A 488 2.33 10.20 -7.16
CA ARG A 488 1.39 11.04 -7.89
C ARG A 488 1.12 10.55 -9.32
N ARG A 489 2.14 10.00 -10.00
CA ARG A 489 1.98 9.35 -11.32
C ARG A 489 1.25 8.01 -11.24
N LEU A 490 1.40 7.26 -10.14
CA LEU A 490 0.61 6.04 -9.89
C LEU A 490 -0.85 6.38 -9.57
N LEU A 491 -1.13 7.46 -8.82
CA LEU A 491 -2.48 7.96 -8.58
C LEU A 491 -3.20 8.43 -9.86
N SER A 492 -2.48 8.79 -10.92
CA SER A 492 -3.07 9.08 -12.23
C SER A 492 -2.99 7.90 -13.23
N HIS A 493 -2.71 6.68 -12.76
CA HIS A 493 -2.58 5.52 -13.63
C HIS A 493 -3.92 5.06 -14.23
N ARG A 494 -3.88 4.37 -15.37
CA ARG A 494 -5.08 3.87 -16.09
C ARG A 494 -5.79 2.69 -15.41
N ASP A 495 -5.12 2.00 -14.49
CA ASP A 495 -5.65 0.84 -13.77
C ASP A 495 -6.11 1.24 -12.36
N LEU A 496 -7.37 0.94 -12.04
CA LEU A 496 -8.00 1.29 -10.77
C LEU A 496 -7.35 0.57 -9.57
N ASP A 497 -6.80 -0.64 -9.73
CA ASP A 497 -6.14 -1.35 -8.64
C ASP A 497 -4.80 -0.65 -8.28
N VAL A 498 -4.06 -0.19 -9.28
CA VAL A 498 -2.83 0.61 -9.10
C VAL A 498 -3.14 1.96 -8.43
N ARG A 499 -4.20 2.66 -8.85
CA ARG A 499 -4.61 3.93 -8.23
C ARG A 499 -5.04 3.74 -6.76
N ALA A 500 -5.91 2.76 -6.51
CA ALA A 500 -6.41 2.45 -5.16
C ALA A 500 -5.27 2.08 -4.19
N ARG A 501 -4.29 1.28 -4.64
CA ARG A 501 -3.13 0.92 -3.82
C ARG A 501 -2.18 2.08 -3.58
N ALA A 502 -1.92 2.91 -4.60
CA ALA A 502 -1.16 4.16 -4.44
C ALA A 502 -1.82 5.13 -3.43
N ALA A 503 -3.15 5.19 -3.41
CA ALA A 503 -3.93 6.00 -2.47
C ALA A 503 -3.80 5.51 -1.01
N VAL A 504 -3.83 4.19 -0.79
CA VAL A 504 -3.64 3.61 0.54
C VAL A 504 -2.18 3.71 1.00
N ALA A 505 -1.21 3.51 0.10
CA ALA A 505 0.20 3.70 0.41
C ALA A 505 0.54 5.16 0.78
N ALA A 506 -0.07 6.14 0.12
CA ALA A 506 0.01 7.55 0.53
C ALA A 506 -0.55 7.78 1.94
N GLY A 507 -1.59 7.02 2.34
CA GLY A 507 -2.12 6.99 3.69
C GLY A 507 -1.18 6.40 4.73
N VAL A 508 -0.44 5.35 4.37
CA VAL A 508 0.62 4.77 5.22
C VAL A 508 1.78 5.74 5.40
N LEU A 509 2.21 6.44 4.35
CA LEU A 509 3.20 7.52 4.46
C LEU A 509 2.69 8.67 5.36
N ALA A 510 1.42 9.03 5.24
CA ALA A 510 0.75 10.01 6.10
C ALA A 510 0.53 9.54 7.54
N LEU A 511 0.63 8.23 7.81
CA LEU A 511 0.55 7.67 9.17
C LEU A 511 1.88 7.85 9.94
N ALA A 512 3.00 7.94 9.22
CA ALA A 512 4.33 8.12 9.81
C ALA A 512 4.58 9.56 10.30
N ASP A 513 4.11 10.57 9.55
CA ASP A 513 4.00 11.96 10.02
C ASP A 513 2.77 12.63 9.40
N PRO A 514 1.63 12.68 10.13
CA PRO A 514 0.39 13.29 9.63
C PRO A 514 0.52 14.80 9.39
N HIS A 515 1.27 15.52 10.23
CA HIS A 515 1.39 16.98 10.10
C HIS A 515 2.24 17.34 8.87
N TYR A 516 3.37 16.68 8.68
CA TYR A 516 4.19 16.85 7.48
C TYR A 516 3.43 16.41 6.22
N ALA A 517 2.71 15.27 6.24
CA ALA A 517 1.95 14.82 5.08
C ALA A 517 0.81 15.78 4.68
N VAL A 518 0.07 16.31 5.65
CA VAL A 518 -0.99 17.31 5.43
C VAL A 518 -0.41 18.55 4.77
N HIS A 519 0.68 19.10 5.28
CA HIS A 519 1.30 20.31 4.72
C HIS A 519 2.08 20.07 3.42
N ARG A 520 2.74 18.90 3.24
CA ARG A 520 3.63 18.63 2.10
C ARG A 520 2.86 18.23 0.84
N PHE A 521 1.86 17.36 0.94
CA PHE A 521 1.21 16.80 -0.26
C PHE A 521 -0.32 16.66 -0.19
N LEU A 522 -0.91 16.24 0.94
CA LEU A 522 -2.36 15.94 0.98
C LEU A 522 -3.22 17.17 0.68
N THR A 523 -2.90 18.34 1.24
CA THR A 523 -3.62 19.60 0.97
C THR A 523 -3.49 20.03 -0.49
N THR A 524 -2.34 19.78 -1.13
CA THR A 524 -2.11 20.05 -2.56
C THR A 524 -2.88 19.09 -3.47
N TRP A 525 -3.00 17.82 -3.08
CA TRP A 525 -3.73 16.80 -3.84
C TRP A 525 -5.25 16.93 -3.71
N ALA A 526 -5.75 17.16 -2.48
CA ALA A 526 -7.16 17.43 -2.19
C ALA A 526 -7.68 18.67 -2.93
N GLY A 527 -6.85 19.71 -3.02
CA GLY A 527 -7.15 20.92 -3.79
C GLY A 527 -6.87 20.82 -5.29
N SER A 528 -6.53 19.65 -5.83
CA SER A 528 -6.19 19.48 -7.26
C SER A 528 -7.43 19.40 -8.15
N THR A 529 -7.34 19.92 -9.39
CA THR A 529 -8.31 19.67 -10.47
C THR A 529 -8.28 18.21 -10.95
N SER A 530 -7.25 17.45 -10.63
CA SER A 530 -7.19 16.02 -10.92
C SER A 530 -7.99 15.22 -9.88
N TRP A 531 -9.19 14.76 -10.25
CA TRP A 531 -10.05 13.93 -9.40
C TRP A 531 -9.34 12.72 -8.75
N PRO A 532 -8.46 11.96 -9.45
CA PRO A 532 -7.75 10.84 -8.81
C PRO A 532 -6.82 11.27 -7.67
N LEU A 533 -6.23 12.47 -7.75
CA LEU A 533 -5.44 13.03 -6.64
C LEU A 533 -6.33 13.42 -5.45
N ARG A 534 -7.57 13.88 -5.71
CA ARG A 534 -8.56 14.15 -4.65
C ARG A 534 -8.95 12.88 -3.91
N GLN A 535 -9.26 11.78 -4.62
CA GLN A 535 -9.51 10.49 -3.94
C GLN A 535 -8.26 9.90 -3.29
N GLY A 536 -7.07 10.12 -3.88
CA GLY A 536 -5.78 9.81 -3.27
C GLY A 536 -5.66 10.44 -1.88
N ALA A 537 -5.92 11.74 -1.77
CA ALA A 537 -5.94 12.46 -0.49
C ALA A 537 -7.09 12.00 0.44
N ALA A 538 -8.31 11.77 -0.05
CA ALA A 538 -9.43 11.30 0.77
C ALA A 538 -9.16 9.92 1.39
N THR A 539 -8.63 8.99 0.60
CA THR A 539 -8.22 7.64 1.04
C THR A 539 -7.06 7.73 2.02
N ALA A 540 -6.04 8.54 1.69
CA ALA A 540 -4.87 8.70 2.53
C ALA A 540 -5.22 9.26 3.92
N LEU A 541 -6.12 10.25 4.00
CA LEU A 541 -6.66 10.74 5.28
C LEU A 541 -7.50 9.69 6.01
N SER A 542 -8.30 8.89 5.28
CA SER A 542 -9.10 7.81 5.87
C SER A 542 -8.23 6.73 6.53
N VAL A 543 -7.08 6.41 5.92
CA VAL A 543 -6.07 5.50 6.47
C VAL A 543 -5.30 6.18 7.61
N ALA A 544 -4.82 7.41 7.42
CA ALA A 544 -4.04 8.15 8.40
C ALA A 544 -4.83 8.38 9.71
N GLY A 545 -6.12 8.66 9.64
CA GLY A 545 -7.01 8.86 10.80
C GLY A 545 -7.67 7.57 11.31
N SER A 546 -7.33 6.40 10.78
CA SER A 546 -7.84 5.11 11.29
C SER A 546 -7.31 4.77 12.70
N ARG A 547 -6.18 5.37 13.07
CA ARG A 547 -5.51 5.19 14.36
C ARG A 547 -6.04 6.17 15.43
N PRO A 548 -6.26 5.73 16.68
CA PRO A 548 -6.72 6.61 17.76
C PRO A 548 -5.79 7.80 18.05
N GLU A 549 -4.49 7.65 17.83
CA GLU A 549 -3.49 8.69 18.14
C GLU A 549 -3.53 9.87 17.15
N THR A 550 -4.04 9.63 15.93
CA THR A 550 -4.02 10.59 14.80
C THR A 550 -5.43 11.03 14.38
N ALA A 551 -6.47 10.31 14.78
CA ALA A 551 -7.86 10.54 14.38
C ALA A 551 -8.33 11.99 14.59
N GLU A 552 -8.07 12.59 15.76
CA GLU A 552 -8.54 13.96 16.07
C GLU A 552 -7.93 15.01 15.14
N ALA A 553 -6.60 14.95 14.91
CA ALA A 553 -5.93 15.88 14.00
C ALA A 553 -6.45 15.75 12.55
N VAL A 554 -6.75 14.52 12.10
CA VAL A 554 -7.39 14.28 10.80
C VAL A 554 -8.83 14.82 10.76
N TRP A 555 -9.61 14.64 11.82
CA TRP A 555 -10.95 15.20 11.92
C TRP A 555 -10.94 16.73 11.90
N ASP A 556 -9.97 17.39 12.53
CA ASP A 556 -9.86 18.85 12.51
C ASP A 556 -9.52 19.38 11.10
N VAL A 557 -8.61 18.72 10.39
CA VAL A 557 -8.29 19.04 8.97
C VAL A 557 -9.54 18.90 8.09
N LEU A 558 -10.29 17.80 8.23
CA LEU A 558 -11.55 17.58 7.48
C LEU A 558 -12.61 18.64 7.80
N HIS A 559 -12.71 19.03 9.08
CA HIS A 559 -13.61 20.09 9.56
C HIS A 559 -13.19 21.50 9.14
N GLN A 560 -11.91 21.74 8.89
CA GLN A 560 -11.39 22.99 8.31
C GLN A 560 -11.71 23.04 6.80
N TRP A 561 -11.37 21.98 6.07
CA TRP A 561 -11.58 21.88 4.62
C TRP A 561 -13.04 22.00 4.21
N ALA A 562 -13.96 21.37 4.95
CA ALA A 562 -15.39 21.47 4.67
C ALA A 562 -15.97 22.89 4.87
N ARG A 563 -15.32 23.74 5.67
CA ARG A 563 -15.78 25.11 6.00
C ARG A 563 -15.05 26.22 5.25
N GLY A 564 -14.15 25.90 4.33
CA GLY A 564 -13.39 26.90 3.57
C GLY A 564 -14.24 27.79 2.66
N ASP A 565 -13.76 29.01 2.36
CA ASP A 565 -14.46 30.06 1.61
C ASP A 565 -14.93 29.63 0.20
N ALA A 566 -15.78 30.42 -0.47
CA ALA A 566 -16.36 30.13 -1.79
C ALA A 566 -15.39 30.02 -2.99
N SER A 567 -14.08 29.97 -2.75
CA SER A 567 -13.06 29.76 -3.80
C SER A 567 -13.10 28.34 -4.35
N ALA A 568 -12.67 28.17 -5.60
CA ALA A 568 -12.65 26.87 -6.28
C ALA A 568 -11.73 25.84 -5.60
N TYR A 569 -10.57 26.30 -5.12
CA TYR A 569 -9.63 25.47 -4.36
C TYR A 569 -10.27 24.92 -3.08
N GLN A 570 -10.97 25.78 -2.32
CA GLN A 570 -11.68 25.38 -1.10
C GLN A 570 -12.91 24.50 -1.40
N ARG A 571 -13.63 24.71 -2.52
CA ARG A 571 -14.65 23.76 -3.04
C ARG A 571 -14.08 22.34 -3.15
N ARG A 572 -12.89 22.19 -3.72
CA ARG A 572 -12.25 20.88 -3.93
C ARG A 572 -11.71 20.26 -2.63
N LEU A 573 -11.25 21.07 -1.68
CA LEU A 573 -10.95 20.63 -0.31
C LEU A 573 -12.22 20.12 0.40
N ALA A 574 -13.33 20.86 0.34
CA ALA A 574 -14.60 20.45 0.92
C ALA A 574 -15.18 19.18 0.28
N GLY A 575 -15.07 19.04 -1.05
CA GLY A 575 -15.43 17.81 -1.77
C GLY A 575 -14.56 16.62 -1.36
N THR A 576 -13.25 16.81 -1.25
CA THR A 576 -12.32 15.77 -0.75
C THR A 576 -12.65 15.36 0.69
N ALA A 577 -12.98 16.32 1.56
CA ALA A 577 -13.41 16.03 2.92
C ALA A 577 -14.71 15.22 2.98
N ALA A 578 -15.69 15.55 2.12
CA ALA A 578 -16.94 14.79 1.98
C ALA A 578 -16.71 13.34 1.50
N HIS A 579 -15.74 13.10 0.60
CA HIS A 579 -15.34 11.74 0.21
C HIS A 579 -14.64 10.99 1.36
N ALA A 580 -13.71 11.63 2.07
CA ALA A 580 -12.96 11.00 3.17
C ALA A 580 -13.88 10.55 4.33
N VAL A 581 -14.87 11.38 4.71
CA VAL A 581 -15.86 10.99 5.73
C VAL A 581 -16.92 10.02 5.20
N GLY A 582 -16.96 9.76 3.89
CA GLY A 582 -17.66 8.62 3.32
C GLY A 582 -16.91 7.30 3.48
N GLY A 583 -15.63 7.32 3.91
CA GLY A 583 -14.78 6.15 4.13
C GLY A 583 -14.78 5.62 5.57
N LEU A 584 -13.74 4.85 5.89
CA LEU A 584 -13.48 4.21 7.20
C LEU A 584 -13.77 5.11 8.42
N LEU A 585 -13.38 6.38 8.37
CA LEU A 585 -13.63 7.39 9.41
C LEU A 585 -15.12 7.56 9.73
N GLY A 586 -15.96 7.62 8.70
CA GLY A 586 -17.40 7.80 8.89
C GLY A 586 -18.13 6.52 9.31
N ARG A 587 -17.57 5.35 9.00
CA ARG A 587 -18.08 4.08 9.55
C ARG A 587 -17.90 4.00 11.06
N THR A 588 -16.83 4.56 11.62
CA THR A 588 -16.55 4.53 13.07
C THR A 588 -17.16 5.70 13.82
N ALA A 589 -17.20 6.91 13.23
CA ALA A 589 -17.79 8.10 13.83
C ALA A 589 -18.84 8.78 12.94
N PRO A 590 -19.99 8.12 12.67
CA PRO A 590 -21.00 8.60 11.71
C PRO A 590 -21.58 9.99 12.05
N GLY A 591 -21.69 10.32 13.35
CA GLY A 591 -22.13 11.65 13.79
C GLY A 591 -21.16 12.79 13.39
N ARG A 592 -19.84 12.52 13.38
CA ARG A 592 -18.84 13.49 12.89
C ARG A 592 -18.85 13.56 11.37
N ALA A 593 -19.04 12.43 10.70
CA ALA A 593 -19.14 12.38 9.24
C ALA A 593 -20.31 13.22 8.71
N VAL A 594 -21.52 13.08 9.28
CA VAL A 594 -22.66 13.90 8.85
C VAL A 594 -22.47 15.39 9.17
N ALA A 595 -21.74 15.76 10.24
CA ALA A 595 -21.41 17.15 10.52
C ALA A 595 -20.43 17.77 9.49
N VAL A 596 -19.45 16.98 9.01
CA VAL A 596 -18.55 17.38 7.91
C VAL A 596 -19.33 17.47 6.59
N LEU A 597 -20.17 16.47 6.27
CA LEU A 597 -21.02 16.48 5.07
C LEU A 597 -21.97 17.69 5.03
N ARG A 598 -22.60 18.03 6.17
CA ARG A 598 -23.41 19.25 6.31
C ARG A 598 -22.59 20.50 6.03
N SER A 599 -21.42 20.63 6.67
CA SER A 599 -20.53 21.78 6.50
C SER A 599 -20.08 21.97 5.05
N ALA A 600 -19.79 20.86 4.34
CA ALA A 600 -19.45 20.88 2.93
C ALA A 600 -20.65 21.22 2.01
N LEU A 601 -21.89 21.02 2.46
CA LEU A 601 -23.12 21.34 1.70
C LEU A 601 -23.62 22.78 1.93
N ASP A 602 -23.35 23.33 3.12
CA ASP A 602 -23.81 24.63 3.59
C ASP A 602 -22.97 25.78 3.01
N ARG A 603 -23.16 26.01 1.70
CA ARG A 603 -22.35 26.92 0.87
C ARG A 603 -23.20 27.93 0.10
N GLU A 604 -24.28 28.41 0.72
CA GLU A 604 -25.24 29.35 0.13
C GLU A 604 -25.67 28.90 -1.30
N ASP A 605 -25.47 29.74 -2.32
CA ASP A 605 -25.84 29.48 -3.71
C ASP A 605 -24.78 28.68 -4.52
N ASP A 606 -23.69 28.20 -3.91
CA ASP A 606 -22.70 27.33 -4.57
C ASP A 606 -23.08 25.86 -4.44
N TRP A 607 -23.33 25.19 -5.57
CA TRP A 607 -23.74 23.78 -5.61
C TRP A 607 -22.60 22.79 -5.92
N GLY A 608 -21.36 23.27 -6.12
CA GLY A 608 -20.25 22.44 -6.61
C GLY A 608 -19.85 21.26 -5.71
N THR A 609 -20.20 21.28 -4.43
CA THR A 609 -19.93 20.20 -3.46
C THR A 609 -21.04 19.15 -3.37
N LEU A 610 -22.23 19.40 -3.93
CA LEU A 610 -23.38 18.48 -3.83
C LEU A 610 -23.07 17.05 -4.32
N PRO A 611 -22.38 16.83 -5.46
CA PRO A 611 -22.03 15.46 -5.89
C PRO A 611 -21.15 14.71 -4.88
N SER A 612 -20.12 15.36 -4.32
CA SER A 612 -19.26 14.73 -3.29
C SER A 612 -20.00 14.45 -1.99
N VAL A 613 -20.90 15.33 -1.55
CA VAL A 613 -21.72 15.12 -0.34
C VAL A 613 -22.75 13.99 -0.54
N ALA A 614 -23.39 13.94 -1.73
CA ALA A 614 -24.30 12.86 -2.08
C ALA A 614 -23.57 11.51 -2.15
N TRP A 615 -22.35 11.47 -2.72
CA TRP A 615 -21.50 10.29 -2.70
C TRP A 615 -21.06 9.87 -1.29
N GLY A 616 -20.65 10.82 -0.44
CA GLY A 616 -20.30 10.52 0.96
C GLY A 616 -21.47 9.86 1.71
N GLY A 617 -22.69 10.37 1.53
CA GLY A 617 -23.91 9.76 2.09
C GLY A 617 -24.18 8.34 1.57
N VAL A 618 -23.98 8.08 0.27
CA VAL A 618 -24.13 6.75 -0.33
C VAL A 618 -23.12 5.75 0.26
N HIS A 619 -21.85 6.13 0.39
CA HIS A 619 -20.83 5.23 0.95
C HIS A 619 -21.10 4.91 2.43
N LEU A 620 -21.56 5.88 3.23
CA LEU A 620 -22.02 5.66 4.60
C LEU A 620 -23.20 4.67 4.68
N ILE A 621 -24.21 4.79 3.81
CA ILE A 621 -25.33 3.84 3.72
C ILE A 621 -24.80 2.44 3.33
N HIS A 622 -23.90 2.35 2.36
CA HIS A 622 -23.28 1.08 1.94
C HIS A 622 -22.43 0.47 3.08
N GLN A 623 -21.89 1.28 3.99
CA GLN A 623 -21.22 0.84 5.22
C GLN A 623 -22.16 0.55 6.40
N GLY A 624 -23.49 0.65 6.21
CA GLY A 624 -24.51 0.32 7.23
C GLY A 624 -24.93 1.49 8.12
N GLN A 625 -24.43 2.70 7.89
CA GLN A 625 -24.78 3.90 8.68
C GLN A 625 -26.09 4.57 8.25
N THR A 626 -27.02 3.79 7.68
CA THR A 626 -28.32 4.22 7.13
C THR A 626 -29.11 5.11 8.08
N SER A 627 -29.19 4.76 9.37
CA SER A 627 -29.92 5.56 10.36
C SER A 627 -29.37 6.98 10.46
N ALA A 628 -28.05 7.13 10.60
CA ALA A 628 -27.41 8.43 10.81
C ALA A 628 -27.54 9.35 9.58
N VAL A 629 -27.39 8.80 8.37
CA VAL A 629 -27.55 9.55 7.12
C VAL A 629 -29.01 9.99 6.92
N LEU A 630 -29.98 9.12 7.19
CA LEU A 630 -31.40 9.47 7.09
C LEU A 630 -31.84 10.47 8.16
N ASP A 631 -31.35 10.36 9.39
CA ASP A 631 -31.63 11.34 10.45
C ASP A 631 -31.01 12.71 10.14
N ALA A 632 -29.79 12.75 9.57
CA ALA A 632 -29.17 13.98 9.11
C ALA A 632 -29.94 14.64 7.95
N TYR A 633 -30.33 13.89 6.92
CA TYR A 633 -31.17 14.43 5.84
C TYR A 633 -32.55 14.91 6.33
N LEU A 634 -33.08 14.33 7.42
CA LEU A 634 -34.31 14.79 8.06
C LEU A 634 -34.13 16.11 8.81
N GLU A 635 -33.00 16.29 9.50
CA GLU A 635 -32.64 17.54 10.16
C GLU A 635 -32.43 18.66 9.14
N TRP A 636 -31.58 18.44 8.13
CA TRP A 636 -31.20 19.49 7.17
C TRP A 636 -32.37 19.92 6.25
N SER A 637 -33.38 19.05 6.09
CA SER A 637 -34.62 19.36 5.36
C SER A 637 -35.79 19.78 6.25
N GLU A 638 -35.61 19.89 7.58
CA GLU A 638 -36.68 20.26 8.52
C GLU A 638 -37.32 21.65 8.27
N PRO A 639 -36.56 22.73 7.94
CA PRO A 639 -37.13 24.07 7.75
C PRO A 639 -38.21 24.15 6.66
N GLN A 640 -38.15 23.25 5.66
CA GLN A 640 -39.15 23.12 4.61
C GLN A 640 -39.46 24.44 3.86
N ASP A 641 -38.45 25.30 3.75
CA ASP A 641 -38.49 26.59 3.07
C ASP A 641 -37.95 26.50 1.63
N LEU A 642 -37.50 27.62 1.06
CA LEU A 642 -36.88 27.69 -0.26
C LEU A 642 -35.35 27.84 -0.20
N SER A 643 -34.72 27.51 0.94
CA SER A 643 -33.27 27.61 1.08
C SER A 643 -32.54 26.59 0.18
N PRO A 644 -31.37 26.94 -0.39
CA PRO A 644 -30.55 25.99 -1.12
C PRO A 644 -30.22 24.74 -0.31
N MET A 645 -30.02 24.86 1.02
CA MET A 645 -29.74 23.73 1.91
C MET A 645 -30.85 22.67 1.89
N VAL A 646 -32.13 23.06 1.99
CA VAL A 646 -33.27 22.11 1.95
C VAL A 646 -33.32 21.38 0.61
N VAL A 647 -33.08 22.09 -0.50
CA VAL A 647 -33.12 21.50 -1.85
C VAL A 647 -31.92 20.57 -2.08
N LYS A 648 -30.69 21.03 -1.79
CA LYS A 648 -29.44 20.23 -1.82
C LYS A 648 -29.58 18.94 -1.01
N SER A 649 -30.11 19.02 0.21
CA SER A 649 -30.29 17.86 1.11
C SER A 649 -31.27 16.83 0.53
N LEU A 650 -32.38 17.29 -0.05
CA LEU A 650 -33.37 16.40 -0.68
C LEU A 650 -32.86 15.81 -2.00
N SER A 651 -32.01 16.52 -2.75
CA SER A 651 -31.32 15.98 -3.93
C SER A 651 -30.28 14.93 -3.56
N ALA A 652 -29.52 15.13 -2.47
CA ALA A 652 -28.61 14.10 -1.94
C ALA A 652 -29.38 12.84 -1.50
N PHE A 653 -30.54 13.00 -0.85
CA PHE A 653 -31.44 11.89 -0.54
C PHE A 653 -31.95 11.17 -1.81
N VAL A 654 -32.42 11.91 -2.83
CA VAL A 654 -32.92 11.34 -4.10
C VAL A 654 -31.81 10.62 -4.87
N PHE A 655 -30.58 11.15 -4.83
CA PHE A 655 -29.41 10.45 -5.36
C PHE A 655 -29.15 9.14 -4.60
N ALA A 656 -29.21 9.16 -3.27
CA ALA A 656 -28.93 7.99 -2.43
C ALA A 656 -29.97 6.86 -2.56
N VAL A 657 -31.25 7.16 -2.79
CA VAL A 657 -32.25 6.13 -3.15
C VAL A 657 -32.05 5.60 -4.58
N SER A 658 -31.40 6.36 -5.46
CA SER A 658 -31.19 5.98 -6.86
C SER A 658 -29.96 5.08 -7.09
N GLN A 659 -28.98 5.08 -6.19
CA GLN A 659 -27.76 4.29 -6.38
C GLN A 659 -27.97 2.80 -6.05
N PRO A 660 -27.63 1.86 -6.96
CA PRO A 660 -27.63 0.44 -6.65
C PRO A 660 -26.47 0.09 -5.70
N TYR A 661 -26.67 -0.96 -4.88
CA TYR A 661 -25.59 -1.55 -4.11
C TYR A 661 -24.64 -2.34 -5.01
N GLU A 662 -23.34 -2.17 -4.78
CA GLU A 662 -22.27 -2.98 -5.34
C GLU A 662 -21.60 -3.75 -4.21
N GLU A 663 -21.36 -5.04 -4.44
CA GLU A 663 -20.73 -5.92 -3.47
C GLU A 663 -19.21 -5.65 -3.46
N PRO A 664 -18.60 -5.40 -2.29
CA PRO A 664 -17.16 -5.19 -2.21
C PRO A 664 -16.42 -6.46 -2.60
N VAL A 665 -15.42 -6.32 -3.48
CA VAL A 665 -14.64 -7.44 -4.06
C VAL A 665 -13.91 -8.29 -3.00
N LEU A 666 -13.80 -7.80 -1.76
CA LEU A 666 -12.99 -8.36 -0.68
C LEU A 666 -13.68 -8.31 0.71
N ASP A 667 -14.93 -8.74 0.85
CA ASP A 667 -15.34 -9.46 2.08
C ASP A 667 -16.71 -10.18 1.93
N ALA A 668 -16.68 -11.51 1.92
CA ALA A 668 -17.87 -12.38 1.87
C ALA A 668 -18.06 -13.16 3.20
N ALA A 669 -17.98 -12.43 4.32
CA ALA A 669 -17.93 -13.02 5.67
C ALA A 669 -19.10 -12.63 6.59
N ASP A 670 -19.66 -11.41 6.49
CA ASP A 670 -20.64 -10.91 7.48
C ASP A 670 -22.10 -11.19 7.04
N GLY A 671 -22.49 -12.46 7.09
CA GLY A 671 -23.77 -13.01 6.61
C GLY A 671 -25.02 -12.60 7.39
N ARG A 672 -25.15 -11.33 7.78
CA ARG A 672 -26.24 -10.82 8.65
C ARG A 672 -27.32 -10.02 7.93
N HIS A 673 -27.07 -9.44 6.75
CA HIS A 673 -28.07 -8.67 6.00
C HIS A 673 -28.12 -9.08 4.53
N VAL A 674 -29.33 -9.40 4.02
CA VAL A 674 -29.56 -9.76 2.61
C VAL A 674 -29.57 -8.49 1.75
N ARG A 675 -28.37 -7.98 1.44
CA ARG A 675 -28.17 -6.96 0.42
C ARG A 675 -28.10 -7.65 -0.94
N VAL A 676 -28.80 -7.11 -1.93
CA VAL A 676 -28.84 -7.67 -3.29
C VAL A 676 -27.99 -6.78 -4.20
N PRO A 677 -26.91 -7.30 -4.81
CA PRO A 677 -26.13 -6.53 -5.78
C PRO A 677 -27.00 -6.03 -6.94
N GLY A 678 -26.79 -4.79 -7.37
CA GLY A 678 -27.61 -4.15 -8.41
C GLY A 678 -28.99 -3.67 -7.93
N VAL A 679 -29.22 -3.57 -6.61
CA VAL A 679 -30.45 -3.02 -5.99
C VAL A 679 -30.07 -1.97 -4.93
N PRO A 680 -30.74 -0.80 -4.84
CA PRO A 680 -30.45 0.21 -3.81
C PRO A 680 -30.62 -0.30 -2.38
N VAL A 681 -29.64 -0.05 -1.51
CA VAL A 681 -29.66 -0.47 -0.08
C VAL A 681 -30.93 0.03 0.63
N LEU A 682 -31.32 1.28 0.36
CA LEU A 682 -32.51 1.90 0.97
C LEU A 682 -33.84 1.23 0.57
N LEU A 683 -33.88 0.44 -0.51
CA LEU A 683 -35.06 -0.37 -0.87
C LEU A 683 -35.11 -1.69 -0.08
N GLY A 684 -33.95 -2.34 0.14
CA GLY A 684 -33.86 -3.55 0.98
C GLY A 684 -34.08 -3.23 2.47
N GLU A 685 -33.59 -2.09 2.94
CA GLU A 685 -33.75 -1.63 4.32
C GLU A 685 -35.05 -0.82 4.55
N LEU A 686 -35.88 -0.63 3.52
CA LEU A 686 -37.15 0.12 3.56
C LEU A 686 -38.09 -0.29 4.72
N PRO A 687 -38.29 -1.58 5.05
CA PRO A 687 -39.13 -1.96 6.19
C PRO A 687 -38.62 -1.43 7.54
N ARG A 688 -37.30 -1.29 7.72
CA ARG A 688 -36.67 -0.79 8.96
C ARG A 688 -36.80 0.72 9.09
N HIS A 689 -36.62 1.45 7.98
CA HIS A 689 -36.57 2.92 7.98
C HIS A 689 -37.84 3.60 7.43
N ARG A 690 -38.95 2.85 7.28
CA ARG A 690 -40.20 3.28 6.62
C ARG A 690 -40.68 4.68 7.00
N ALA A 691 -40.66 5.04 8.29
CA ALA A 691 -41.12 6.34 8.77
C ALA A 691 -40.23 7.50 8.27
N ARG A 692 -38.90 7.33 8.35
CA ARG A 692 -37.88 8.29 7.89
C ARG A 692 -37.95 8.46 6.37
N LEU A 693 -38.00 7.33 5.65
CA LEU A 693 -38.10 7.32 4.20
C LEU A 693 -39.43 7.95 3.73
N ALA A 694 -40.57 7.66 4.39
CA ALA A 694 -41.85 8.29 4.05
C ALA A 694 -41.90 9.81 4.30
N GLU A 695 -41.09 10.34 5.23
CA GLU A 695 -40.92 11.78 5.45
C GLU A 695 -40.09 12.40 4.31
N LEU A 696 -38.89 11.86 4.05
CA LEU A 696 -37.99 12.36 3.00
C LEU A 696 -38.61 12.25 1.60
N TRP A 697 -39.29 11.15 1.29
CA TRP A 697 -40.05 10.98 0.05
C TRP A 697 -41.17 12.02 -0.08
N ALA A 698 -41.90 12.33 1.00
CA ALA A 698 -42.92 13.37 0.96
C ALA A 698 -42.30 14.76 0.70
N ARG A 699 -41.23 15.11 1.42
CA ARG A 699 -40.50 16.39 1.26
C ARG A 699 -39.95 16.55 -0.16
N ALA A 700 -39.24 15.54 -0.68
CA ALA A 700 -38.68 15.54 -2.04
C ALA A 700 -39.77 15.69 -3.10
N LEU A 701 -40.85 14.88 -3.04
CA LEU A 701 -41.98 14.99 -3.96
C LEU A 701 -42.73 16.34 -3.87
N ALA A 702 -42.57 17.11 -2.79
CA ALA A 702 -43.16 18.44 -2.65
C ALA A 702 -42.30 19.58 -3.24
N ARG A 703 -40.96 19.44 -3.31
CA ARG A 703 -40.07 20.50 -3.82
C ARG A 703 -39.92 20.41 -5.34
N ARG A 704 -40.34 21.45 -6.06
CA ARG A 704 -40.31 21.47 -7.53
C ARG A 704 -38.95 21.13 -8.17
N PRO A 705 -37.78 21.60 -7.69
CA PRO A 705 -36.49 21.24 -8.30
C PRO A 705 -36.08 19.77 -8.14
N VAL A 706 -36.63 19.09 -7.12
CA VAL A 706 -36.29 17.70 -6.75
C VAL A 706 -37.37 16.71 -7.22
N GLN A 707 -38.59 17.21 -7.47
CA GLN A 707 -39.79 16.42 -7.74
C GLN A 707 -39.62 15.44 -8.91
N ASP A 708 -39.09 15.88 -10.04
CA ASP A 708 -39.00 15.04 -11.24
C ASP A 708 -37.95 13.92 -11.06
N ALA A 709 -36.76 14.25 -10.53
CA ALA A 709 -35.74 13.26 -10.17
C ALA A 709 -36.22 12.27 -9.10
N ALA A 710 -37.02 12.72 -8.12
CA ALA A 710 -37.65 11.84 -7.14
C ALA A 710 -38.65 10.88 -7.80
N LEU A 711 -39.49 11.38 -8.71
CA LEU A 711 -40.46 10.57 -9.44
C LEU A 711 -39.77 9.52 -10.33
N ASP A 712 -38.69 9.89 -11.03
CA ASP A 712 -37.90 8.94 -11.81
C ASP A 712 -37.22 7.88 -10.92
N ALA A 713 -36.66 8.27 -9.78
CA ALA A 713 -36.09 7.32 -8.81
C ALA A 713 -37.15 6.34 -8.28
N LEU A 714 -38.36 6.83 -7.99
CA LEU A 714 -39.50 6.00 -7.59
C LEU A 714 -39.97 5.08 -8.72
N HIS A 715 -39.95 5.52 -9.97
CA HIS A 715 -40.31 4.70 -11.13
C HIS A 715 -39.33 3.53 -11.29
N ARG A 716 -38.01 3.78 -11.20
CA ARG A 716 -36.97 2.72 -11.20
C ARG A 716 -37.13 1.77 -10.01
N TRP A 717 -37.47 2.26 -8.83
CA TRP A 717 -37.80 1.41 -7.66
C TRP A 717 -38.93 0.43 -7.97
N ILE A 718 -39.96 0.85 -8.69
CA ILE A 718 -41.15 0.04 -9.01
C ILE A 718 -40.86 -0.99 -10.10
N ASP A 719 -40.16 -0.62 -11.19
CA ASP A 719 -39.98 -1.49 -12.35
C ASP A 719 -38.58 -2.14 -12.44
N ASP A 720 -37.49 -1.40 -12.23
CA ASP A 720 -36.11 -1.93 -12.38
C ASP A 720 -35.61 -2.73 -11.18
N TYR A 721 -36.14 -2.46 -9.97
CA TYR A 721 -35.58 -3.00 -8.72
C TYR A 721 -36.56 -3.88 -7.93
N ALA A 722 -37.87 -3.59 -7.88
CA ALA A 722 -38.81 -4.37 -7.07
C ALA A 722 -38.94 -5.84 -7.51
N GLY A 723 -38.63 -6.17 -8.77
CA GLY A 723 -38.57 -7.55 -9.26
C GLY A 723 -37.30 -8.32 -8.86
N LYS A 724 -36.23 -7.64 -8.42
CA LYS A 724 -34.94 -8.24 -8.06
C LYS A 724 -34.84 -8.65 -6.58
N SER A 725 -35.76 -8.19 -5.73
CA SER A 725 -35.73 -8.45 -4.28
C SER A 725 -37.13 -8.83 -3.76
N PRO A 726 -37.30 -10.03 -3.16
CA PRO A 726 -38.60 -10.49 -2.67
C PRO A 726 -39.24 -9.53 -1.65
N GLY A 727 -40.53 -9.22 -1.84
CA GLY A 727 -41.29 -8.36 -0.94
C GLY A 727 -41.06 -6.85 -1.12
N SER A 728 -40.10 -6.40 -1.94
CA SER A 728 -39.84 -4.97 -2.16
C SER A 728 -41.07 -4.21 -2.70
N LEU A 729 -41.88 -4.82 -3.56
CA LEU A 729 -43.11 -4.19 -4.07
C LEU A 729 -44.17 -4.00 -2.96
N ASP A 730 -44.21 -4.88 -1.96
CA ASP A 730 -45.11 -4.77 -0.81
C ASP A 730 -44.60 -3.70 0.19
N ALA A 731 -43.28 -3.57 0.33
CA ALA A 731 -42.65 -2.50 1.10
C ALA A 731 -42.87 -1.13 0.44
N ILE A 732 -42.80 -1.04 -0.90
CA ILE A 732 -43.19 0.16 -1.67
C ILE A 732 -44.69 0.45 -1.50
N GLU A 733 -45.56 -0.56 -1.51
CA GLU A 733 -47.00 -0.38 -1.25
C GLU A 733 -47.24 0.29 0.12
N ALA A 734 -46.59 -0.21 1.17
CA ALA A 734 -46.65 0.38 2.52
C ALA A 734 -46.01 1.78 2.62
N LEU A 735 -44.94 2.04 1.87
CA LEU A 735 -44.32 3.37 1.76
C LEU A 735 -45.27 4.38 1.12
N LEU A 736 -45.86 4.06 -0.04
CA LEU A 736 -46.72 4.98 -0.78
C LEU A 736 -48.02 5.30 -0.03
N VAL A 737 -48.60 4.34 0.70
CA VAL A 737 -49.70 4.60 1.64
C VAL A 737 -49.24 5.54 2.77
N SER A 738 -48.04 5.34 3.32
CA SER A 738 -47.47 6.22 4.36
C SER A 738 -47.21 7.65 3.85
N VAL A 739 -46.79 7.81 2.59
CA VAL A 739 -46.59 9.12 1.94
C VAL A 739 -47.94 9.79 1.62
N ALA A 740 -48.93 9.04 1.15
CA ALA A 740 -50.26 9.56 0.79
C ALA A 740 -51.15 9.91 1.99
N GLY A 741 -50.83 9.41 3.19
CA GLY A 741 -51.47 9.80 4.45
C GLY A 741 -50.97 11.14 5.02
N ARG A 742 -49.95 11.77 4.42
CA ARG A 742 -49.36 13.03 4.90
C ARG A 742 -50.13 14.26 4.39
N PRO A 743 -50.14 15.38 5.15
CA PRO A 743 -50.85 16.59 4.77
C PRO A 743 -50.33 17.18 3.45
N GLY A 744 -51.25 17.65 2.60
CA GLY A 744 -50.93 18.19 1.27
C GLY A 744 -51.31 17.25 0.12
N ARG A 745 -50.99 17.65 -1.12
CA ARG A 745 -51.43 16.97 -2.35
C ARG A 745 -50.62 15.70 -2.72
N HIS A 746 -50.05 15.01 -1.73
CA HIS A 746 -49.22 13.82 -1.95
C HIS A 746 -50.00 12.67 -2.58
N ARG A 747 -51.20 12.39 -2.05
CA ARG A 747 -52.11 11.34 -2.59
C ARG A 747 -52.52 11.63 -4.03
N GLU A 748 -52.88 12.88 -4.35
CA GLU A 748 -53.26 13.32 -5.70
C GLU A 748 -52.09 13.14 -6.70
N ARG A 749 -50.90 13.64 -6.33
CA ARG A 749 -49.67 13.53 -7.14
C ARG A 749 -49.29 12.08 -7.41
N LEU A 750 -49.27 11.23 -6.38
CA LEU A 750 -48.96 9.81 -6.52
C LEU A 750 -50.00 9.08 -7.38
N THR A 751 -51.29 9.37 -7.20
CA THR A 751 -52.36 8.79 -8.02
C THR A 751 -52.15 9.12 -9.50
N TRP A 752 -51.88 10.38 -9.84
CA TRP A 752 -51.68 10.83 -11.22
C TRP A 752 -50.44 10.19 -11.88
N TRP A 753 -49.30 10.14 -11.18
CA TRP A 753 -48.08 9.55 -11.73
C TRP A 753 -48.16 8.02 -11.86
N LEU A 754 -48.74 7.32 -10.89
CA LEU A 754 -49.01 5.88 -11.00
C LEU A 754 -50.00 5.57 -12.13
N GLU A 755 -51.02 6.40 -12.34
CA GLU A 755 -51.97 6.27 -13.45
C GLU A 755 -51.31 6.56 -14.81
N LYS A 756 -50.38 7.51 -14.88
CA LYS A 756 -49.57 7.80 -16.06
C LYS A 756 -48.65 6.63 -16.42
N TRP A 757 -47.82 6.15 -15.49
CA TRP A 757 -46.90 5.03 -15.73
C TRP A 757 -47.65 3.72 -16.06
N ALA A 758 -48.80 3.46 -15.42
CA ALA A 758 -49.64 2.31 -15.71
C ALA A 758 -50.36 2.36 -17.08
N ARG A 759 -50.38 3.52 -17.75
CA ARG A 759 -50.99 3.74 -19.08
C ARG A 759 -50.00 4.23 -20.13
N ASP A 760 -48.70 4.16 -19.85
CA ASP A 760 -47.68 4.48 -20.83
C ASP A 760 -47.82 3.56 -22.05
N ARG A 761 -47.73 4.13 -23.25
CA ARG A 761 -47.96 3.40 -24.51
C ARG A 761 -46.75 2.62 -24.98
N GLU A 762 -45.56 3.00 -24.53
CA GLU A 762 -44.29 2.39 -24.94
C GLU A 762 -43.77 1.45 -23.85
N LYS A 763 -43.96 1.79 -22.57
CA LYS A 763 -43.51 1.00 -21.42
C LYS A 763 -44.53 0.99 -20.25
N PRO A 764 -45.67 0.27 -20.37
CA PRO A 764 -46.70 0.24 -19.33
C PRO A 764 -46.22 -0.48 -18.05
N SER A 765 -46.12 0.26 -16.94
CA SER A 765 -45.68 -0.28 -15.65
C SER A 765 -46.77 -1.13 -14.97
N ALA A 766 -46.55 -2.45 -14.92
CA ALA A 766 -47.39 -3.38 -14.18
C ALA A 766 -47.30 -3.18 -12.66
N GLY A 767 -46.13 -2.74 -12.17
CA GLY A 767 -45.92 -2.38 -10.76
C GLY A 767 -46.75 -1.17 -10.35
N ALA A 768 -46.70 -0.08 -11.14
CA ALA A 768 -47.51 1.11 -10.91
C ALA A 768 -49.01 0.80 -10.96
N ALA A 769 -49.45 -0.06 -11.90
CA ALA A 769 -50.84 -0.49 -11.98
C ALA A 769 -51.31 -1.26 -10.73
N ARG A 770 -50.44 -2.07 -10.10
CA ARG A 770 -50.73 -2.71 -8.80
C ARG A 770 -50.81 -1.67 -7.69
N LEU A 771 -49.80 -0.81 -7.58
CA LEU A 771 -49.69 0.18 -6.50
C LEU A 771 -50.82 1.21 -6.53
N LEU A 772 -51.30 1.60 -7.72
CA LEU A 772 -52.50 2.42 -7.89
C LEU A 772 -53.75 1.76 -7.28
N ARG A 773 -53.95 0.46 -7.53
CA ARG A 773 -55.07 -0.32 -6.93
C ARG A 773 -54.93 -0.44 -5.41
N ALA A 774 -53.73 -0.42 -4.86
CA ALA A 774 -53.53 -0.35 -3.41
C ALA A 774 -53.84 1.04 -2.85
N LEU A 775 -53.33 2.09 -3.49
CA LEU A 775 -53.53 3.47 -3.07
C LEU A 775 -55.02 3.85 -3.03
N VAL A 776 -55.79 3.43 -4.04
CA VAL A 776 -57.25 3.62 -4.09
C VAL A 776 -57.99 2.81 -3.03
N ARG A 777 -57.49 1.63 -2.62
CA ARG A 777 -58.07 0.81 -1.53
C ARG A 777 -57.68 1.30 -0.12
N SER A 778 -56.73 2.22 0.01
CA SER A 778 -56.32 2.85 1.28
C SER A 778 -57.15 4.10 1.65
N ARG A 779 -58.30 4.28 1.02
CA ARG A 779 -59.20 5.43 1.15
C ARG A 779 -60.43 5.07 1.98
#